data_AF-A0A9E6CRI7-F1
#
_entry.id   AF-A0A9E6CRI7-F1
#
_cell.length_a   1.000
_cell.length_b   1.000
_cell.length_c   1.000
_cell.angle_alpha   90.00
_cell.angle_beta   90.00
_cell.angle_gamma   90.00
#
_symmetry.space_group_name_H-M   'P 1'
#
loop_
_entity.id
_entity.type
_entity.pdbx_description
1 polymer ?
#
loop_
_entity_poly.entity_id
_entity_poly.type
_entity_poly.pdbx_seq_one_letter_code
_entity_poly.pdbx_strand_id
1 'polypeptide(L)'
;MKYVKFLVFLITLFCTTTLLAQGAWHPEYTHWPRTILEEAELEAVRDRILIAPYSDSHANIESKSDVEYSACEMERDKAEVCRSAAFRYLMQSDVLYADKAKEYLLVADREPASGYTDVYENIIWDSENLTAISTAYDFLKGNSYDFAGDEPDVRDQIQAMAAGLYDDIMNDYLVNILWEAGGKKTNFGAKLASALGMAAIVLNTETSGDVTEQPLSWINYGMNLLHNSYHEYLVDADGGWSEGAHYQKYTAFNVIPFAIAHNNFVNGATEDYAGTSLPPNLLDERFQLNAAWGIKIRLPNGARPNFDDSFNEPYYFSGFFAGYYDDDVFAWDYIDSGNPYNTYASPGNLDIEMICVYDDNYTGITEPEDLTYFLPEAGQAIFRSSWEENAVYMCLLGEYGIAREGGRAHEHPDNMSFIIYAYGELLAMDSGYISYDQHDLVRYAKNHSLILVDGEGPSAASTAAANGTDALIANYFDTPFIDYAEVLTMYEDAYFMRCVSFIHNNYFIISDYVYSEASHTYDWLLHGNGGGNTGNDFVLTANGSKYSVNGVDLNFFINSSSAITLSSYDDYHEGGYNIADEHTVTQASITTGDLVLFSSFLMPAQSTRDFVYTPINLGDCIGGTIAEDNKEAISLVKYNSDLVTTDFLGVDVAFDGYALNISRLNGEIPSVFFLKDGQDVDYDDVDIITCSDTTNISLNIETDLAKGYISTGCTVQFFTGNPPANVTGATSWSYPGGGVLTATFEDDTYFEIEVVWSLINLSSENNVVSSLPMLYQNYPNPFNPETIISFEMPFNIENPVIEIYNIKGEKIKQYSIFNNQSSIVWDGKDDMNRPVASGIYFYKMQAGKYSSTRKMVLMK
;
A
#
# COMPACT_ATOMS: atom_id res chain seq x y z
N MET A 1 -49.61 6.53 -13.36
CA MET A 1 -48.60 6.00 -14.31
C MET A 1 -48.27 6.94 -15.47
N LYS A 2 -49.21 7.44 -16.29
CA LYS A 2 -48.87 8.41 -17.38
C LYS A 2 -48.29 9.76 -16.92
N TYR A 3 -48.71 10.25 -15.75
CA TYR A 3 -48.23 11.52 -15.21
C TYR A 3 -46.85 11.44 -14.54
N VAL A 4 -46.45 10.28 -14.01
CA VAL A 4 -45.11 10.08 -13.42
C VAL A 4 -44.06 9.95 -14.52
N LYS A 5 -44.38 9.22 -15.61
CA LYS A 5 -43.54 9.19 -16.81
C LYS A 5 -43.35 10.57 -17.44
N PHE A 6 -44.39 11.41 -17.48
CA PHE A 6 -44.29 12.76 -18.05
C PHE A 6 -43.53 13.75 -17.15
N LEU A 7 -43.62 13.60 -15.82
CA LEU A 7 -42.92 14.46 -14.87
C LEU A 7 -41.43 14.10 -14.76
N VAL A 8 -41.08 12.80 -14.80
CA VAL A 8 -39.69 12.35 -14.87
C VAL A 8 -39.07 12.74 -16.21
N PHE A 9 -39.80 12.56 -17.34
CA PHE A 9 -39.37 13.02 -18.67
C PHE A 9 -39.09 14.54 -18.72
N LEU A 10 -39.84 15.35 -17.96
CA LEU A 10 -39.62 16.80 -17.83
C LEU A 10 -38.45 17.16 -16.91
N ILE A 11 -38.10 16.32 -15.92
CA ILE A 11 -36.95 16.53 -15.03
C ILE A 11 -35.65 16.10 -15.72
N THR A 12 -35.64 15.00 -16.49
CA THR A 12 -34.53 14.62 -17.38
C THR A 12 -34.28 15.68 -18.46
N LEU A 13 -35.33 16.28 -19.05
CA LEU A 13 -35.17 17.33 -20.07
C LEU A 13 -34.50 18.61 -19.51
N PHE A 14 -34.59 18.88 -18.20
CA PHE A 14 -34.05 20.11 -17.61
C PHE A 14 -32.56 20.00 -17.19
N CYS A 15 -31.98 18.79 -17.14
CA CYS A 15 -30.54 18.59 -16.98
C CYS A 15 -29.80 18.23 -18.29
N THR A 16 -30.49 17.72 -19.32
CA THR A 16 -29.86 17.32 -20.60
C THR A 16 -29.88 18.39 -21.70
N THR A 17 -30.73 19.42 -21.58
CA THR A 17 -30.85 20.46 -22.63
C THR A 17 -29.73 21.50 -22.62
N THR A 18 -28.87 21.52 -21.59
CA THR A 18 -27.74 22.47 -21.49
C THR A 18 -26.45 21.97 -22.15
N LEU A 19 -26.30 20.66 -22.39
CA LEU A 19 -25.09 20.08 -22.99
C LEU A 19 -25.16 19.96 -24.53
N LEU A 20 -26.36 20.02 -25.11
CA LEU A 20 -26.58 20.00 -26.56
C LEU A 20 -26.20 21.35 -27.17
N ALA A 21 -25.19 21.37 -28.03
CA ALA A 21 -24.66 22.60 -28.60
C ALA A 21 -24.37 22.43 -30.09
N GLN A 22 -24.89 23.35 -30.92
CA GLN A 22 -24.76 23.29 -32.38
C GLN A 22 -23.41 23.84 -32.86
N GLY A 23 -22.73 23.10 -33.73
CA GLY A 23 -21.53 23.55 -34.45
C GLY A 23 -20.30 22.68 -34.25
N ALA A 24 -19.22 23.11 -34.91
CA ALA A 24 -17.88 22.57 -34.77
C ALA A 24 -17.26 22.98 -33.42
N TRP A 25 -16.30 22.22 -32.93
CA TRP A 25 -15.53 22.53 -31.72
C TRP A 25 -14.11 22.93 -32.13
N HIS A 26 -13.64 24.12 -31.73
CA HIS A 26 -12.36 24.71 -32.19
C HIS A 26 -12.01 24.43 -33.67
N PRO A 27 -12.87 24.78 -34.65
CA PRO A 27 -12.61 24.50 -36.07
C PRO A 27 -11.35 25.19 -36.61
N GLU A 28 -10.81 26.17 -35.89
CA GLU A 28 -9.54 26.82 -36.15
C GLU A 28 -8.32 25.89 -35.97
N TYR A 29 -8.44 24.81 -35.19
CA TYR A 29 -7.37 23.84 -34.96
C TYR A 29 -7.37 22.79 -36.09
N THR A 30 -6.35 22.85 -36.94
CA THR A 30 -6.29 22.10 -38.21
C THR A 30 -4.98 21.30 -38.40
N HIS A 31 -4.09 21.32 -37.41
CA HIS A 31 -2.84 20.58 -37.45
C HIS A 31 -3.06 19.09 -37.15
N TRP A 32 -2.08 18.27 -37.56
CA TRP A 32 -2.05 16.83 -37.36
C TRP A 32 -0.59 16.37 -37.19
N PRO A 33 -0.30 15.32 -36.40
CA PRO A 33 -1.21 14.68 -35.45
C PRO A 33 -1.57 15.63 -34.30
N ARG A 34 -2.65 15.33 -33.58
CA ARG A 34 -3.18 16.17 -32.50
C ARG A 34 -3.73 15.39 -31.31
N THR A 35 -3.58 14.07 -31.32
CA THR A 35 -3.97 13.21 -30.20
C THR A 35 -2.77 12.98 -29.29
N ILE A 36 -2.11 11.83 -29.42
CA ILE A 36 -1.01 11.40 -28.54
C ILE A 36 0.28 12.20 -28.77
N LEU A 37 0.52 12.62 -30.01
CA LEU A 37 1.73 13.34 -30.43
C LEU A 37 1.37 14.61 -31.20
N GLU A 38 2.25 15.60 -31.12
CA GLU A 38 2.30 16.74 -32.02
C GLU A 38 3.35 16.54 -33.13
N GLU A 39 3.23 17.31 -34.22
CA GLU A 39 4.19 17.24 -35.36
C GLU A 39 5.65 17.43 -34.92
N ALA A 40 5.89 18.26 -33.89
CA ALA A 40 7.23 18.56 -33.38
C ALA A 40 7.90 17.37 -32.66
N GLU A 41 7.12 16.39 -32.21
CA GLU A 41 7.61 15.27 -31.39
C GLU A 41 7.94 14.03 -32.22
N LEU A 42 7.43 13.96 -33.46
CA LEU A 42 7.53 12.78 -34.32
C LEU A 42 8.96 12.29 -34.53
N GLU A 43 9.92 13.20 -34.76
CA GLU A 43 11.30 12.79 -35.01
C GLU A 43 11.96 12.19 -33.75
N ALA A 44 11.67 12.76 -32.57
CA ALA A 44 12.20 12.25 -31.31
C ALA A 44 11.67 10.83 -31.03
N VAL A 45 10.39 10.59 -31.26
CA VAL A 45 9.79 9.26 -31.09
C VAL A 45 10.33 8.27 -32.11
N ARG A 46 10.52 8.67 -33.38
CA ARG A 46 11.14 7.82 -34.42
C ARG A 46 12.56 7.41 -34.08
N ASP A 47 13.35 8.30 -33.48
CA ASP A 47 14.68 7.95 -33.00
C ASP A 47 14.60 7.00 -31.78
N ARG A 48 13.66 7.25 -30.87
CA ARG A 48 13.46 6.47 -29.64
C ARG A 48 13.09 5.01 -29.92
N ILE A 49 12.18 4.74 -30.84
CA ILE A 49 11.75 3.35 -31.16
C ILE A 49 12.87 2.46 -31.73
N LEU A 50 14.02 3.04 -32.10
CA LEU A 50 15.17 2.30 -32.65
C LEU A 50 16.17 1.86 -31.58
N ILE A 51 16.01 2.28 -30.33
CA ILE A 51 16.94 1.97 -29.23
C ILE A 51 16.25 1.14 -28.14
N ALA A 52 17.00 0.24 -27.51
CA ALA A 52 16.51 -0.53 -26.38
C ALA A 52 16.37 0.37 -25.13
N PRO A 53 15.33 0.19 -24.30
CA PRO A 53 14.33 -0.90 -24.36
C PRO A 53 13.12 -0.63 -25.28
N TYR A 54 12.94 0.59 -25.79
CA TYR A 54 11.80 0.97 -26.64
C TYR A 54 11.67 0.17 -27.93
N SER A 55 12.78 -0.31 -28.49
CA SER A 55 12.77 -1.19 -29.66
C SER A 55 11.99 -2.49 -29.42
N ASP A 56 12.00 -3.00 -28.18
CA ASP A 56 11.27 -4.22 -27.82
C ASP A 56 9.77 -3.94 -27.69
N SER A 57 9.39 -2.81 -27.06
CA SER A 57 7.99 -2.36 -26.99
C SER A 57 7.43 -2.06 -28.38
N HIS A 58 8.20 -1.40 -29.23
CA HIS A 58 7.82 -1.13 -30.61
C HIS A 58 7.64 -2.42 -31.42
N ALA A 59 8.50 -3.43 -31.23
CA ALA A 59 8.33 -4.74 -31.88
C ALA A 59 7.02 -5.44 -31.47
N ASN A 60 6.52 -5.21 -30.25
CA ASN A 60 5.21 -5.70 -29.82
C ASN A 60 4.07 -5.02 -30.60
N ILE A 61 4.14 -3.70 -30.78
CA ILE A 61 3.17 -2.95 -31.60
C ILE A 61 3.22 -3.42 -33.07
N GLU A 62 4.41 -3.66 -33.61
CA GLU A 62 4.56 -4.23 -34.96
C GLU A 62 3.91 -5.62 -35.05
N SER A 63 4.14 -6.48 -34.05
CA SER A 63 3.54 -7.82 -34.00
C SER A 63 2.01 -7.76 -33.92
N LYS A 64 1.44 -6.81 -33.16
CA LYS A 64 -0.01 -6.54 -33.15
C LYS A 64 -0.49 -6.08 -34.52
N SER A 65 0.24 -5.18 -35.18
CA SER A 65 -0.11 -4.68 -36.52
C SER A 65 -0.09 -5.77 -37.60
N ASP A 66 0.64 -6.86 -37.38
CA ASP A 66 0.71 -8.01 -38.30
C ASP A 66 -0.48 -8.97 -38.15
N VAL A 67 -1.26 -8.91 -37.06
CA VAL A 67 -2.43 -9.76 -36.86
C VAL A 67 -3.49 -9.51 -37.92
N GLU A 68 -4.01 -10.56 -38.53
CA GLU A 68 -5.12 -10.47 -39.49
C GLU A 68 -6.45 -10.21 -38.75
N TYR A 69 -7.28 -9.30 -39.24
CA TYR A 69 -8.58 -9.00 -38.60
C TYR A 69 -9.49 -10.21 -38.44
N SER A 70 -9.35 -11.23 -39.30
CA SER A 70 -10.10 -12.48 -39.20
C SER A 70 -9.69 -13.38 -38.03
N ALA A 71 -8.55 -13.10 -37.39
CA ALA A 71 -8.06 -13.80 -36.20
C ALA A 71 -8.54 -13.15 -34.89
N CYS A 72 -9.09 -11.94 -34.96
CA CYS A 72 -9.68 -11.23 -33.83
C CYS A 72 -11.08 -11.78 -33.52
N GLU A 73 -11.39 -11.98 -32.24
CA GLU A 73 -12.70 -12.46 -31.80
C GLU A 73 -13.68 -11.31 -31.57
N MET A 74 -13.19 -10.17 -31.07
CA MET A 74 -13.98 -8.98 -30.75
C MET A 74 -13.65 -7.80 -31.69
N GLU A 75 -14.55 -6.83 -31.81
CA GLU A 75 -14.30 -5.59 -32.57
C GLU A 75 -13.22 -4.73 -31.92
N ARG A 76 -13.15 -4.67 -30.59
CA ARG A 76 -12.06 -3.95 -29.89
C ARG A 76 -10.66 -4.47 -30.24
N ASP A 77 -10.52 -5.78 -30.48
CA ASP A 77 -9.24 -6.38 -30.88
C ASP A 77 -8.84 -5.90 -32.28
N LYS A 78 -9.81 -5.82 -33.20
CA LYS A 78 -9.58 -5.30 -34.56
C LYS A 78 -9.24 -3.81 -34.52
N ALA A 79 -9.90 -3.04 -33.67
CA ALA A 79 -9.63 -1.63 -33.48
C ALA A 79 -8.18 -1.38 -33.00
N GLU A 80 -7.68 -2.20 -32.09
CA GLU A 80 -6.28 -2.11 -31.63
C GLU A 80 -5.28 -2.55 -32.70
N VAL A 81 -5.60 -3.56 -33.52
CA VAL A 81 -4.79 -3.90 -34.72
C VAL A 81 -4.75 -2.71 -35.69
N CYS A 82 -5.90 -2.05 -35.93
CA CYS A 82 -6.00 -0.85 -36.77
C CYS A 82 -5.14 0.30 -36.23
N ARG A 83 -5.25 0.60 -34.94
CA ARG A 83 -4.44 1.63 -34.26
C ARG A 83 -2.95 1.33 -34.33
N SER A 84 -2.55 0.10 -34.07
CA SER A 84 -1.15 -0.35 -34.17
C SER A 84 -0.60 -0.21 -35.59
N ALA A 85 -1.39 -0.59 -36.60
CA ALA A 85 -1.03 -0.44 -38.01
C ALA A 85 -0.87 1.05 -38.42
N ALA A 86 -1.78 1.92 -37.96
CA ALA A 86 -1.68 3.36 -38.20
C ALA A 86 -0.46 3.98 -37.51
N PHE A 87 -0.13 3.57 -36.28
CA PHE A 87 1.07 4.02 -35.58
C PHE A 87 2.36 3.58 -36.30
N ARG A 88 2.42 2.33 -36.76
CA ARG A 88 3.52 1.84 -37.58
C ARG A 88 3.73 2.68 -38.84
N TYR A 89 2.64 3.06 -39.51
CA TYR A 89 2.71 3.99 -40.64
C TYR A 89 3.20 5.39 -40.22
N LEU A 90 2.74 5.94 -39.10
CA LEU A 90 3.18 7.25 -38.59
C LEU A 90 4.69 7.25 -38.33
N MET A 91 5.23 6.17 -37.75
CA MET A 91 6.64 6.03 -37.43
C MET A 91 7.52 5.74 -38.65
N GLN A 92 7.09 4.85 -39.56
CA GLN A 92 7.96 4.26 -40.59
C GLN A 92 7.55 4.61 -42.04
N SER A 93 6.43 5.28 -42.24
CA SER A 93 5.84 5.55 -43.56
C SER A 93 5.57 4.27 -44.39
N ASP A 94 5.31 3.14 -43.72
CA ASP A 94 4.94 1.88 -44.39
C ASP A 94 3.47 1.92 -44.85
N VAL A 95 3.28 2.28 -46.12
CA VAL A 95 1.95 2.43 -46.75
C VAL A 95 1.11 1.16 -46.72
N LEU A 96 1.72 -0.04 -46.61
CA LEU A 96 0.97 -1.29 -46.46
C LEU A 96 0.09 -1.26 -45.21
N TYR A 97 0.63 -0.77 -44.10
CA TYR A 97 -0.09 -0.71 -42.83
C TYR A 97 -1.03 0.50 -42.76
N ALA A 98 -0.76 1.56 -43.53
CA ALA A 98 -1.72 2.64 -43.75
C ALA A 98 -2.96 2.15 -44.49
N ASP A 99 -2.77 1.39 -45.57
CA ASP A 99 -3.85 0.76 -46.35
C ASP A 99 -4.66 -0.20 -45.47
N LYS A 100 -3.98 -1.03 -44.64
CA LYS A 100 -4.60 -1.95 -43.69
C LYS A 100 -5.46 -1.21 -42.66
N ALA A 101 -4.93 -0.16 -42.03
CA ALA A 101 -5.68 0.66 -41.08
C ALA A 101 -6.91 1.29 -41.76
N LYS A 102 -6.76 1.85 -42.96
CA LYS A 102 -7.88 2.41 -43.74
C LYS A 102 -8.97 1.34 -44.02
N GLU A 103 -8.57 0.11 -44.37
CA GLU A 103 -9.52 -0.98 -44.63
C GLU A 103 -10.47 -1.20 -43.45
N TYR A 104 -9.95 -1.26 -42.23
CA TYR A 104 -10.78 -1.41 -41.04
C TYR A 104 -11.56 -0.13 -40.71
N LEU A 105 -10.95 1.06 -40.83
CA LEU A 105 -11.65 2.33 -40.60
C LEU A 105 -12.92 2.50 -41.45
N LEU A 106 -12.95 1.93 -42.65
CA LEU A 106 -14.13 1.97 -43.53
C LEU A 106 -15.26 1.03 -43.14
N VAL A 107 -15.00 0.08 -42.24
CA VAL A 107 -15.96 -0.95 -41.83
C VAL A 107 -16.04 -1.13 -40.31
N ALA A 108 -15.40 -0.24 -39.55
CA ALA A 108 -15.35 -0.30 -38.09
C ALA A 108 -16.76 -0.26 -37.53
N ASP A 109 -17.13 -1.25 -36.72
CA ASP A 109 -18.50 -1.41 -36.22
C ASP A 109 -18.50 -1.63 -34.71
N ARG A 110 -19.69 -1.55 -34.13
CA ARG A 110 -19.93 -1.77 -32.70
C ARG A 110 -20.08 -3.26 -32.38
N GLU A 111 -19.89 -3.60 -31.12
CA GLU A 111 -20.09 -4.96 -30.65
C GLU A 111 -21.56 -5.41 -30.84
N PRO A 112 -21.81 -6.61 -31.40
CA PRO A 112 -23.17 -7.08 -31.64
C PRO A 112 -23.97 -7.17 -30.34
N ALA A 113 -25.09 -6.45 -30.26
CA ALA A 113 -26.00 -6.49 -29.12
C ALA A 113 -27.30 -7.22 -29.48
N SER A 114 -27.76 -8.15 -28.61
CA SER A 114 -29.02 -8.88 -28.77
C SER A 114 -30.21 -8.26 -28.01
N GLY A 115 -29.94 -7.25 -27.18
CA GLY A 115 -30.94 -6.49 -26.41
C GLY A 115 -30.35 -5.33 -25.62
N TYR A 116 -31.19 -4.62 -24.88
CA TYR A 116 -30.79 -3.40 -24.14
C TYR A 116 -29.71 -3.63 -23.07
N THR A 117 -29.69 -4.80 -22.43
CA THR A 117 -28.66 -5.15 -21.44
C THR A 117 -27.30 -5.29 -22.11
N ASP A 118 -27.23 -6.02 -23.22
CA ASP A 118 -26.02 -6.15 -24.03
C ASP A 118 -25.54 -4.78 -24.54
N VAL A 119 -26.46 -3.89 -24.96
CA VAL A 119 -26.08 -2.52 -25.37
C VAL A 119 -25.40 -1.77 -24.22
N TYR A 120 -25.94 -1.86 -23.01
CA TYR A 120 -25.36 -1.21 -21.83
C TYR A 120 -23.98 -1.79 -21.47
N GLU A 121 -23.84 -3.12 -21.51
CA GLU A 121 -22.56 -3.80 -21.21
C GLU A 121 -21.50 -3.52 -22.29
N ASN A 122 -21.89 -3.49 -23.56
CA ASN A 122 -21.00 -3.24 -24.69
C ASN A 122 -20.45 -1.80 -24.74
N ILE A 123 -21.04 -0.82 -24.03
CA ILE A 123 -20.57 0.58 -24.03
C ILE A 123 -19.07 0.66 -23.72
N ILE A 124 -18.57 -0.16 -22.81
CA ILE A 124 -17.14 -0.21 -22.45
C ILE A 124 -16.28 -0.57 -23.67
N TRP A 125 -16.62 -1.65 -24.35
CA TRP A 125 -15.85 -2.17 -25.48
C TRP A 125 -15.98 -1.29 -26.72
N ASP A 126 -17.18 -0.76 -26.97
CA ASP A 126 -17.42 0.22 -28.02
C ASP A 126 -16.64 1.52 -27.74
N SER A 127 -16.46 1.91 -26.47
CA SER A 127 -15.64 3.07 -26.11
C SER A 127 -14.16 2.85 -26.40
N GLU A 128 -13.62 1.67 -26.09
CA GLU A 128 -12.25 1.27 -26.47
C GLU A 128 -12.06 1.32 -27.98
N ASN A 129 -13.00 0.75 -28.74
CA ASN A 129 -12.98 0.74 -30.19
C ASN A 129 -13.02 2.19 -30.75
N LEU A 130 -13.93 3.05 -30.27
CA LEU A 130 -14.02 4.44 -30.72
C LEU A 130 -12.73 5.23 -30.43
N THR A 131 -12.14 5.06 -29.24
CA THR A 131 -10.85 5.67 -28.89
C THR A 131 -9.76 5.21 -29.87
N ALA A 132 -9.68 3.91 -30.16
CA ALA A 132 -8.66 3.34 -31.02
C ALA A 132 -8.78 3.79 -32.48
N ILE A 133 -9.98 3.77 -33.07
CA ILE A 133 -10.18 4.20 -34.48
C ILE A 133 -9.99 5.71 -34.66
N SER A 134 -10.38 6.52 -33.66
CA SER A 134 -10.16 7.97 -33.68
C SER A 134 -8.67 8.28 -33.68
N THR A 135 -7.91 7.59 -32.82
CA THR A 135 -6.45 7.70 -32.74
C THR A 135 -5.77 7.21 -34.03
N ALA A 136 -6.26 6.10 -34.61
CA ALA A 136 -5.74 5.57 -35.87
C ALA A 136 -5.89 6.58 -37.03
N TYR A 137 -7.06 7.21 -37.14
CA TYR A 137 -7.29 8.23 -38.16
C TYR A 137 -6.39 9.47 -37.95
N ASP A 138 -6.19 9.92 -36.70
CA ASP A 138 -5.24 10.98 -36.37
C ASP A 138 -3.81 10.64 -36.84
N PHE A 139 -3.34 9.41 -36.60
CA PHE A 139 -2.02 8.96 -37.04
C PHE A 139 -1.86 8.92 -38.57
N LEU A 140 -2.89 8.47 -39.31
CA LEU A 140 -2.87 8.52 -40.78
C LEU A 140 -2.78 9.97 -41.29
N LYS A 141 -3.56 10.89 -40.70
CA LYS A 141 -3.52 12.32 -41.05
C LYS A 141 -2.18 12.96 -40.67
N GLY A 142 -1.62 12.60 -39.52
CA GLY A 142 -0.35 13.11 -39.01
C GLY A 142 0.84 12.79 -39.90
N ASN A 143 0.77 11.72 -40.69
CA ASN A 143 1.78 11.41 -41.72
C ASN A 143 1.26 11.64 -43.15
N SER A 144 0.32 12.57 -43.33
CA SER A 144 -0.20 13.04 -44.62
C SER A 144 -0.66 11.91 -45.58
N TYR A 145 -1.29 10.86 -45.04
CA TYR A 145 -1.78 9.74 -45.82
C TYR A 145 -2.79 10.18 -46.90
N ASP A 146 -2.66 9.61 -48.11
CA ASP A 146 -3.62 9.80 -49.20
C ASP A 146 -4.70 8.72 -49.14
N PHE A 147 -5.88 9.08 -48.67
CA PHE A 147 -7.04 8.17 -48.57
C PHE A 147 -7.62 7.78 -49.94
N ALA A 148 -7.10 8.28 -51.05
CA ALA A 148 -7.58 8.00 -52.41
C ALA A 148 -9.06 8.37 -52.66
N GLY A 149 -9.59 9.33 -51.88
CA GLY A 149 -10.97 9.79 -51.94
C GLY A 149 -11.90 9.19 -50.88
N ASP A 150 -11.44 8.20 -50.12
CA ASP A 150 -12.24 7.51 -49.10
C ASP A 150 -12.28 8.25 -47.74
N GLU A 151 -11.55 9.36 -47.58
CA GLU A 151 -11.48 10.11 -46.31
C GLU A 151 -12.86 10.53 -45.77
N PRO A 152 -13.82 11.02 -46.60
CA PRO A 152 -15.16 11.32 -46.11
C PRO A 152 -15.87 10.10 -45.52
N ASP A 153 -15.75 8.93 -46.15
CA ASP A 153 -16.41 7.72 -45.65
C ASP A 153 -15.79 7.25 -44.32
N VAL A 154 -14.48 7.42 -44.15
CA VAL A 154 -13.80 7.19 -42.86
C VAL A 154 -14.32 8.13 -41.76
N ARG A 155 -14.46 9.43 -42.07
CA ARG A 155 -14.99 10.40 -41.09
C ARG A 155 -16.45 10.10 -40.76
N ASP A 156 -17.27 9.76 -41.75
CA ASP A 156 -18.67 9.38 -41.57
C ASP A 156 -18.78 8.13 -40.68
N GLN A 157 -17.87 7.16 -40.81
CA GLN A 157 -17.86 5.96 -39.97
C GLN A 157 -17.54 6.27 -38.50
N ILE A 158 -16.50 7.07 -38.23
CA ILE A 158 -16.16 7.51 -36.87
C ILE A 158 -17.31 8.35 -36.28
N GLN A 159 -17.89 9.25 -37.09
CA GLN A 159 -18.99 10.11 -36.68
C GLN A 159 -20.23 9.28 -36.31
N ALA A 160 -20.57 8.28 -37.12
CA ALA A 160 -21.71 7.38 -36.87
C ALA A 160 -21.52 6.57 -35.58
N MET A 161 -20.31 6.10 -35.31
CA MET A 161 -20.01 5.36 -34.08
C MET A 161 -20.14 6.23 -32.83
N ALA A 162 -19.54 7.43 -32.85
CA ALA A 162 -19.66 8.40 -31.76
C ALA A 162 -21.11 8.86 -31.53
N ALA A 163 -21.84 9.14 -32.62
CA ALA A 163 -23.25 9.47 -32.56
C ALA A 163 -24.09 8.35 -31.96
N GLY A 164 -23.86 7.09 -32.37
CA GLY A 164 -24.59 5.93 -31.86
C GLY A 164 -24.38 5.73 -30.36
N LEU A 165 -23.14 5.83 -29.88
CA LEU A 165 -22.84 5.75 -28.45
C LEU A 165 -23.48 6.89 -27.65
N TYR A 166 -23.45 8.10 -28.18
CA TYR A 166 -24.12 9.24 -27.55
C TYR A 166 -25.64 9.08 -27.53
N ASP A 167 -26.23 8.61 -28.63
CA ASP A 167 -27.68 8.44 -28.80
C ASP A 167 -28.25 7.34 -27.89
N ASP A 168 -27.55 6.21 -27.76
CA ASP A 168 -27.95 5.11 -26.88
C ASP A 168 -28.20 5.58 -25.44
N ILE A 169 -27.39 6.52 -24.97
CA ILE A 169 -27.50 7.01 -23.58
C ILE A 169 -28.52 8.12 -23.46
N MET A 170 -28.59 9.00 -24.46
CA MET A 170 -29.43 10.19 -24.38
C MET A 170 -30.89 9.91 -24.74
N ASN A 171 -31.15 8.91 -25.60
CA ASN A 171 -32.46 8.71 -26.22
C ASN A 171 -33.06 7.31 -25.99
N ASP A 172 -32.27 6.28 -25.69
CA ASP A 172 -32.83 4.99 -25.30
C ASP A 172 -33.29 5.01 -23.83
N TYR A 173 -34.60 4.88 -23.62
CA TYR A 173 -35.19 5.00 -22.29
C TYR A 173 -34.69 3.95 -21.29
N LEU A 174 -34.42 2.72 -21.72
CA LEU A 174 -34.00 1.66 -20.79
C LEU A 174 -32.50 1.74 -20.52
N VAL A 175 -31.69 2.01 -21.55
CA VAL A 175 -30.24 2.25 -21.38
C VAL A 175 -30.04 3.50 -20.52
N ASN A 176 -30.78 4.58 -20.75
CA ASN A 176 -30.72 5.79 -19.92
C ASN A 176 -31.08 5.51 -18.45
N ILE A 177 -32.07 4.64 -18.17
CA ILE A 177 -32.38 4.26 -16.79
C ILE A 177 -31.22 3.50 -16.14
N LEU A 178 -30.62 2.53 -16.84
CA LEU A 178 -29.48 1.77 -16.33
C LEU A 178 -28.26 2.67 -16.14
N TRP A 179 -28.05 3.60 -17.08
CA TRP A 179 -27.04 4.63 -17.04
C TRP A 179 -27.20 5.55 -15.83
N GLU A 180 -28.38 6.13 -15.63
CA GLU A 180 -28.66 7.01 -14.48
C GLU A 180 -28.67 6.25 -13.14
N ALA A 181 -29.03 4.96 -13.15
CA ALA A 181 -29.06 4.14 -11.94
C ALA A 181 -27.69 3.59 -11.52
N GLY A 182 -26.74 3.44 -12.45
CA GLY A 182 -25.43 2.84 -12.16
C GLY A 182 -24.32 3.19 -13.16
N GLY A 183 -24.58 3.18 -14.48
CA GLY A 183 -23.50 3.26 -15.48
C GLY A 183 -22.79 4.61 -15.60
N LYS A 184 -23.49 5.72 -15.35
CA LYS A 184 -22.88 7.06 -15.35
C LYS A 184 -21.78 7.19 -14.30
N LYS A 185 -21.96 6.43 -13.22
CA LYS A 185 -21.17 6.52 -12.01
C LYS A 185 -19.91 5.67 -12.21
N THR A 186 -19.97 4.43 -12.68
CA THR A 186 -18.83 3.50 -12.77
C THR A 186 -17.77 3.82 -13.83
N ASN A 187 -16.74 2.96 -13.96
CA ASN A 187 -15.77 2.94 -15.06
C ASN A 187 -16.39 3.09 -16.47
N PHE A 188 -17.63 2.66 -16.66
CA PHE A 188 -18.40 2.81 -17.89
C PHE A 188 -18.53 4.30 -18.30
N GLY A 189 -18.85 5.15 -17.33
CA GLY A 189 -18.95 6.60 -17.47
C GLY A 189 -17.64 7.23 -17.96
N ALA A 190 -16.55 6.94 -17.26
CA ALA A 190 -15.23 7.50 -17.56
C ALA A 190 -14.70 7.04 -18.93
N LYS A 191 -14.87 5.77 -19.29
CA LYS A 191 -14.42 5.22 -20.58
C LYS A 191 -15.19 5.82 -21.75
N LEU A 192 -16.51 5.88 -21.66
CA LEU A 192 -17.34 6.53 -22.67
C LEU A 192 -17.02 8.01 -22.83
N ALA A 193 -16.95 8.74 -21.71
CA ALA A 193 -16.66 10.17 -21.73
C ALA A 193 -15.38 10.47 -22.50
N SER A 194 -14.35 9.67 -22.24
CA SER A 194 -13.05 9.77 -22.89
C SER A 194 -13.12 9.42 -24.39
N ALA A 195 -13.90 8.40 -24.76
CA ALA A 195 -14.09 8.02 -26.16
C ALA A 195 -14.82 9.09 -26.98
N LEU A 196 -15.90 9.66 -26.43
CA LEU A 196 -16.63 10.78 -27.05
C LEU A 196 -15.76 12.03 -27.18
N GLY A 197 -14.97 12.33 -26.15
CA GLY A 197 -14.01 13.43 -26.18
C GLY A 197 -12.93 13.23 -27.24
N MET A 198 -12.37 12.02 -27.36
CA MET A 198 -11.39 11.68 -28.39
C MET A 198 -11.97 11.86 -29.80
N ALA A 199 -13.17 11.36 -30.06
CA ALA A 199 -13.85 11.53 -31.35
C ALA A 199 -14.09 13.01 -31.66
N ALA A 200 -14.45 13.81 -30.65
CA ALA A 200 -14.65 15.25 -30.81
C ALA A 200 -13.36 16.00 -31.19
N ILE A 201 -12.21 15.63 -30.64
CA ILE A 201 -10.89 16.22 -30.98
C ILE A 201 -10.56 15.97 -32.45
N VAL A 202 -10.79 14.74 -32.89
CA VAL A 202 -10.38 14.26 -34.22
C VAL A 202 -11.34 14.76 -35.31
N LEU A 203 -12.64 14.84 -35.00
CA LEU A 203 -13.67 15.34 -35.92
C LEU A 203 -14.03 16.81 -35.67
N ASN A 204 -13.18 17.58 -35.00
CA ASN A 204 -13.48 18.92 -34.47
C ASN A 204 -14.16 19.89 -35.45
N THR A 205 -13.90 19.77 -36.76
CA THR A 205 -14.49 20.61 -37.82
C THR A 205 -15.84 20.13 -38.34
N GLU A 206 -16.24 18.90 -38.05
CA GLU A 206 -17.47 18.29 -38.54
C GLU A 206 -18.72 18.94 -37.94
N THR A 207 -19.81 18.93 -38.71
CA THR A 207 -21.10 19.48 -38.29
C THR A 207 -22.23 18.62 -38.83
N SER A 208 -23.30 18.45 -38.05
CA SER A 208 -24.52 17.78 -38.51
C SER A 208 -25.76 18.67 -38.31
N GLY A 209 -26.84 18.32 -39.02
CA GLY A 209 -28.18 18.86 -38.76
C GLY A 209 -28.81 18.26 -37.50
N ASP A 210 -28.33 17.09 -37.07
CA ASP A 210 -28.66 16.50 -35.78
C ASP A 210 -27.63 16.93 -34.73
N VAL A 211 -28.11 17.36 -33.58
CA VAL A 211 -27.23 17.85 -32.50
C VAL A 211 -26.53 16.73 -31.75
N THR A 212 -26.99 15.47 -31.90
CA THR A 212 -26.37 14.27 -31.31
C THR A 212 -25.19 13.76 -32.14
N GLU A 213 -25.03 14.22 -33.37
CA GLU A 213 -24.03 13.75 -34.33
C GLU A 213 -22.87 14.75 -34.52
N GLN A 214 -22.54 15.58 -33.53
CA GLN A 214 -21.52 16.62 -33.71
C GLN A 214 -20.54 16.74 -32.54
N PRO A 215 -19.27 17.12 -32.82
CA PRO A 215 -18.17 17.18 -31.85
C PRO A 215 -18.47 18.00 -30.60
N LEU A 216 -19.11 19.18 -30.77
CA LEU A 216 -19.33 20.10 -29.67
C LEU A 216 -20.26 19.52 -28.58
N SER A 217 -21.27 18.74 -28.98
CA SER A 217 -22.14 18.05 -28.01
C SER A 217 -21.36 16.94 -27.26
N TRP A 218 -20.53 16.20 -27.99
CA TRP A 218 -19.76 15.08 -27.43
C TRP A 218 -18.71 15.54 -26.43
N ILE A 219 -17.94 16.59 -26.73
CA ILE A 219 -16.94 17.10 -25.78
C ILE A 219 -17.58 17.75 -24.55
N ASN A 220 -18.68 18.48 -24.72
CA ASN A 220 -19.41 19.07 -23.59
C ASN A 220 -19.93 17.98 -22.66
N TYR A 221 -20.51 16.92 -23.22
CA TYR A 221 -20.99 15.79 -22.44
C TYR A 221 -19.83 15.02 -21.81
N GLY A 222 -18.81 14.67 -22.60
CA GLY A 222 -17.65 13.90 -22.16
C GLY A 222 -16.91 14.57 -21.01
N MET A 223 -16.55 15.85 -21.13
CA MET A 223 -15.82 16.55 -20.08
C MET A 223 -16.63 16.70 -18.78
N ASN A 224 -17.93 17.05 -18.88
CA ASN A 224 -18.79 17.11 -17.70
C ASN A 224 -18.98 15.73 -17.07
N LEU A 225 -19.15 14.69 -17.89
CA LEU A 225 -19.31 13.32 -17.40
C LEU A 225 -18.04 12.85 -16.70
N LEU A 226 -16.87 12.95 -17.34
CA LEU A 226 -15.59 12.52 -16.80
C LEU A 226 -15.26 13.23 -15.47
N HIS A 227 -15.46 14.55 -15.43
CA HIS A 227 -15.27 15.33 -14.21
C HIS A 227 -16.19 14.86 -13.07
N ASN A 228 -17.46 14.58 -13.37
CA ASN A 228 -18.42 14.08 -12.38
C ASN A 228 -18.13 12.63 -11.97
N SER A 229 -17.78 11.74 -12.90
CA SER A 229 -17.45 10.34 -12.60
C SER A 229 -16.22 10.27 -11.69
N TYR A 230 -15.19 11.09 -11.94
CA TYR A 230 -14.05 11.19 -11.02
C TYR A 230 -14.48 11.69 -9.63
N HIS A 231 -15.35 12.70 -9.52
CA HIS A 231 -15.88 13.15 -8.22
C HIS A 231 -16.70 12.10 -7.45
N GLU A 232 -17.26 11.09 -8.13
CA GLU A 232 -18.13 10.11 -7.50
C GLU A 232 -17.41 8.83 -7.05
N TYR A 233 -16.21 8.54 -7.59
CA TYR A 233 -15.45 7.28 -7.38
C TYR A 233 -14.05 7.50 -6.87
N LEU A 234 -13.48 8.67 -7.16
CA LEU A 234 -12.24 9.05 -6.55
C LEU A 234 -12.56 9.49 -5.13
N VAL A 235 -11.88 8.84 -4.19
CA VAL A 235 -11.78 9.37 -2.85
C VAL A 235 -10.82 10.57 -2.90
N ASP A 236 -11.37 11.77 -3.04
CA ASP A 236 -10.60 13.02 -3.24
C ASP A 236 -9.50 13.26 -2.17
N ALA A 237 -9.66 12.73 -0.96
CA ALA A 237 -8.67 12.91 0.12
C ALA A 237 -7.40 12.06 -0.07
N ASP A 238 -7.57 10.79 -0.46
CA ASP A 238 -6.51 9.76 -0.44
C ASP A 238 -6.13 9.24 -1.82
N GLY A 239 -6.96 9.48 -2.83
CA GLY A 239 -6.79 8.99 -4.20
C GLY A 239 -7.40 7.62 -4.49
N GLY A 240 -8.10 7.02 -3.52
CA GLY A 240 -8.70 5.70 -3.65
C GLY A 240 -9.66 5.58 -4.84
N TRP A 241 -9.60 4.45 -5.55
CA TRP A 241 -10.56 4.11 -6.60
C TRP A 241 -11.53 3.05 -6.10
N SER A 242 -12.79 3.44 -5.88
CA SER A 242 -13.81 2.59 -5.24
C SER A 242 -14.15 1.28 -5.95
N GLU A 243 -13.77 1.07 -7.22
CA GLU A 243 -13.99 -0.22 -7.91
C GLU A 243 -12.77 -1.16 -7.81
N GLY A 244 -11.79 -0.81 -6.97
CA GLY A 244 -10.57 -1.57 -6.82
C GLY A 244 -9.52 -1.29 -7.90
N ALA A 245 -8.35 -1.91 -7.72
CA ALA A 245 -7.17 -1.66 -8.51
C ALA A 245 -7.31 -2.08 -9.98
N HIS A 246 -8.00 -3.19 -10.24
CA HIS A 246 -8.20 -3.67 -11.61
C HIS A 246 -9.00 -2.67 -12.45
N TYR A 247 -10.10 -2.15 -11.91
CA TYR A 247 -10.96 -1.21 -12.63
C TYR A 247 -10.37 0.20 -12.71
N GLN A 248 -9.48 0.58 -11.79
CA GLN A 248 -8.64 1.77 -11.98
C GLN A 248 -7.77 1.63 -13.24
N LYS A 249 -7.03 0.53 -13.36
CA LYS A 249 -6.22 0.22 -14.54
C LYS A 249 -7.06 0.14 -15.81
N TYR A 250 -8.21 -0.54 -15.73
CA TYR A 250 -9.09 -0.73 -16.88
C TYR A 250 -9.70 0.59 -17.39
N THR A 251 -9.98 1.52 -16.48
CA THR A 251 -10.44 2.88 -16.80
C THR A 251 -9.34 3.69 -17.49
N ALA A 252 -8.08 3.53 -17.05
CA ALA A 252 -6.93 4.26 -17.60
C ALA A 252 -6.73 4.06 -19.11
N PHE A 253 -7.16 2.92 -19.66
CA PHE A 253 -7.04 2.60 -21.10
C PHE A 253 -7.74 3.59 -22.04
N ASN A 254 -8.77 4.29 -21.58
CA ASN A 254 -9.42 5.35 -22.37
C ASN A 254 -9.07 6.74 -21.84
N VAL A 255 -8.95 6.88 -20.50
CA VAL A 255 -8.74 8.18 -19.88
C VAL A 255 -7.37 8.75 -20.19
N ILE A 256 -6.29 7.95 -20.13
CA ILE A 256 -4.93 8.46 -20.40
C ILE A 256 -4.80 8.96 -21.85
N PRO A 257 -5.15 8.18 -22.90
CA PRO A 257 -5.10 8.65 -24.28
C PRO A 257 -5.89 9.95 -24.48
N PHE A 258 -7.11 10.02 -23.92
CA PHE A 258 -7.94 11.21 -24.02
C PHE A 258 -7.36 12.40 -23.26
N ALA A 259 -6.82 12.21 -22.06
CA ALA A 259 -6.24 13.28 -21.26
C ALA A 259 -5.03 13.92 -21.97
N ILE A 260 -4.18 13.11 -22.62
CA ILE A 260 -3.09 13.59 -23.48
C ILE A 260 -3.64 14.39 -24.65
N ALA A 261 -4.54 13.78 -25.43
CA ALA A 261 -5.13 14.41 -26.62
C ALA A 261 -5.80 15.73 -26.28
N HIS A 262 -6.55 15.77 -25.18
CA HIS A 262 -7.25 16.96 -24.72
C HIS A 262 -6.28 18.07 -24.32
N ASN A 263 -5.27 17.75 -23.51
CA ASN A 263 -4.24 18.70 -23.10
C ASN A 263 -3.49 19.29 -24.30
N ASN A 264 -3.09 18.46 -25.27
CA ASN A 264 -2.43 18.89 -26.49
C ASN A 264 -3.35 19.77 -27.34
N PHE A 265 -4.59 19.34 -27.55
CA PHE A 265 -5.55 20.02 -28.41
C PHE A 265 -5.91 21.43 -27.90
N VAL A 266 -6.09 21.60 -26.59
CA VAL A 266 -6.37 22.92 -26.00
C VAL A 266 -5.11 23.63 -25.48
N ASN A 267 -3.93 23.04 -25.67
CA ASN A 267 -2.63 23.56 -25.24
C ASN A 267 -2.63 24.01 -23.75
N GLY A 268 -3.11 23.11 -22.88
CA GLY A 268 -3.18 23.34 -21.43
C GLY A 268 -4.25 24.35 -20.96
N ALA A 269 -5.11 24.86 -21.85
CA ALA A 269 -6.08 25.89 -21.51
C ALA A 269 -7.30 25.35 -20.72
N THR A 270 -7.75 26.09 -19.72
CA THR A 270 -9.07 25.90 -19.11
C THR A 270 -10.15 26.37 -20.08
N GLU A 271 -11.14 25.52 -20.34
CA GLU A 271 -12.22 25.77 -21.32
C GLU A 271 -13.61 25.65 -20.66
N ASP A 272 -14.62 26.20 -21.32
CA ASP A 272 -16.03 26.11 -20.89
C ASP A 272 -16.72 24.94 -21.59
N TYR A 273 -17.13 23.94 -20.81
CA TYR A 273 -17.90 22.80 -21.28
C TYR A 273 -19.36 22.99 -20.85
N ALA A 274 -20.13 23.67 -21.69
CA ALA A 274 -21.55 23.92 -21.46
C ALA A 274 -21.87 24.56 -20.09
N GLY A 275 -21.07 25.56 -19.70
CA GLY A 275 -21.23 26.32 -18.45
C GLY A 275 -20.38 25.82 -17.27
N THR A 276 -19.61 24.74 -17.45
CA THR A 276 -18.64 24.26 -16.47
C THR A 276 -17.23 24.56 -16.96
N SER A 277 -16.50 25.43 -16.24
CA SER A 277 -15.11 25.76 -16.55
C SER A 277 -14.18 24.68 -16.00
N LEU A 278 -13.53 23.90 -16.87
CA LEU A 278 -12.67 22.78 -16.48
C LEU A 278 -11.28 22.89 -17.10
N PRO A 279 -10.20 22.62 -16.33
CA PRO A 279 -8.87 22.42 -16.91
C PRO A 279 -8.82 21.09 -17.69
N PRO A 280 -7.78 20.87 -18.50
CA PRO A 280 -7.47 19.54 -18.99
C PRO A 280 -7.25 18.57 -17.84
N ASN A 281 -7.67 17.32 -18.01
CA ASN A 281 -7.58 16.28 -16.98
C ASN A 281 -6.15 16.10 -16.45
N LEU A 282 -5.13 16.28 -17.30
CA LEU A 282 -3.72 16.20 -16.88
C LEU A 282 -3.28 17.31 -15.93
N LEU A 283 -4.05 18.39 -15.81
CA LEU A 283 -3.78 19.47 -14.87
C LEU A 283 -4.70 19.40 -13.63
N ASP A 284 -5.55 18.38 -13.54
CA ASP A 284 -6.36 18.11 -12.37
C ASP A 284 -5.54 17.28 -11.36
N GLU A 285 -5.27 17.84 -10.18
CA GLU A 285 -4.41 17.22 -9.15
C GLU A 285 -4.92 15.84 -8.71
N ARG A 286 -6.24 15.63 -8.82
CA ARG A 286 -6.90 14.37 -8.51
C ARG A 286 -6.47 13.23 -9.42
N PHE A 287 -6.10 13.52 -10.65
CA PHE A 287 -5.63 12.51 -11.59
C PHE A 287 -4.28 11.93 -11.15
N GLN A 288 -3.37 12.79 -10.68
CA GLN A 288 -2.10 12.35 -10.08
C GLN A 288 -2.31 11.66 -8.74
N LEU A 289 -3.19 12.20 -7.89
CA LEU A 289 -3.50 11.62 -6.58
C LEU A 289 -4.03 10.18 -6.72
N ASN A 290 -4.91 9.94 -7.70
CA ASN A 290 -5.41 8.61 -8.01
C ASN A 290 -4.29 7.64 -8.42
N ALA A 291 -3.38 8.07 -9.29
CA ALA A 291 -2.25 7.24 -9.69
C ALA A 291 -1.30 6.96 -8.51
N ALA A 292 -1.05 7.96 -7.66
CA ALA A 292 -0.21 7.83 -6.48
C ALA A 292 -0.79 6.86 -5.44
N TRP A 293 -2.12 6.80 -5.28
CA TRP A 293 -2.79 5.79 -4.45
C TRP A 293 -2.37 4.36 -4.82
N GLY A 294 -2.32 4.05 -6.12
CA GLY A 294 -1.87 2.75 -6.62
C GLY A 294 -0.42 2.39 -6.27
N ILE A 295 0.44 3.37 -5.98
CA ILE A 295 1.82 3.16 -5.49
C ILE A 295 1.81 2.91 -3.98
N LYS A 296 1.00 3.67 -3.22
CA LYS A 296 0.91 3.52 -1.76
C LYS A 296 0.43 2.12 -1.35
N ILE A 297 -0.54 1.55 -2.07
CA ILE A 297 -1.10 0.22 -1.77
C ILE A 297 -0.32 -0.94 -2.40
N ARG A 298 0.68 -0.66 -3.26
CA ARG A 298 1.44 -1.65 -4.03
C ARG A 298 1.96 -2.79 -3.15
N LEU A 299 1.92 -4.03 -3.63
CA LEU A 299 2.59 -5.21 -3.04
C LEU A 299 4.10 -5.17 -3.27
N PRO A 300 4.93 -5.83 -2.44
CA PRO A 300 6.40 -5.80 -2.61
C PRO A 300 6.94 -6.33 -3.96
N ASN A 301 6.19 -7.16 -4.70
CA ASN A 301 6.56 -7.58 -6.07
C ASN A 301 6.12 -6.59 -7.16
N GLY A 302 5.53 -5.47 -6.78
CA GLY A 302 5.04 -4.45 -7.67
C GLY A 302 3.61 -4.61 -8.18
N ALA A 303 2.93 -5.70 -7.85
CA ALA A 303 1.50 -5.87 -8.12
C ALA A 303 0.63 -5.01 -7.18
N ARG A 304 -0.65 -4.87 -7.48
CA ARG A 304 -1.64 -4.20 -6.60
C ARG A 304 -2.51 -5.26 -5.95
N PRO A 305 -3.01 -5.02 -4.72
CA PRO A 305 -3.78 -6.01 -4.00
C PRO A 305 -5.10 -6.32 -4.73
N ASN A 306 -5.51 -7.58 -4.67
CA ASN A 306 -6.71 -8.11 -5.32
C ASN A 306 -7.97 -7.97 -4.47
N PHE A 307 -8.19 -6.83 -3.82
CA PHE A 307 -9.47 -6.55 -3.15
C PHE A 307 -10.55 -6.17 -4.17
N ASP A 308 -11.81 -6.43 -3.81
CA ASP A 308 -12.97 -6.32 -4.70
C ASP A 308 -12.86 -7.23 -5.94
N ASP A 309 -13.55 -6.87 -7.02
CA ASP A 309 -13.37 -7.47 -8.34
C ASP A 309 -12.00 -7.06 -8.97
N SER A 310 -10.87 -7.31 -8.26
CA SER A 310 -9.50 -7.06 -8.73
C SER A 310 -8.61 -8.32 -8.78
N PHE A 311 -7.49 -8.20 -9.51
CA PHE A 311 -6.44 -9.21 -9.62
C PHE A 311 -5.15 -8.75 -8.96
N ASN A 312 -4.25 -9.69 -8.59
CA ASN A 312 -2.90 -9.36 -8.13
C ASN A 312 -1.98 -9.06 -9.32
N GLU A 313 -2.07 -7.84 -9.84
CA GLU A 313 -1.42 -7.47 -11.10
C GLU A 313 -0.63 -6.15 -11.04
N PRO A 314 0.47 -6.03 -11.80
CA PRO A 314 1.25 -4.79 -11.87
C PRO A 314 0.52 -3.67 -12.64
N TYR A 315 0.80 -2.43 -12.26
CA TYR A 315 0.44 -1.26 -13.05
C TYR A 315 1.61 -0.84 -13.93
N TYR A 316 1.33 -0.68 -15.22
CA TYR A 316 2.33 -0.17 -16.17
C TYR A 316 2.09 1.28 -16.57
N PHE A 317 0.97 1.89 -16.16
CA PHE A 317 0.66 3.27 -16.52
C PHE A 317 1.41 4.30 -15.67
N SER A 318 2.12 3.91 -14.60
CA SER A 318 2.95 4.84 -13.81
C SER A 318 4.03 5.52 -14.64
N GLY A 319 4.56 4.87 -15.68
CA GLY A 319 5.56 5.51 -16.55
C GLY A 319 4.97 6.64 -17.39
N PHE A 320 3.65 6.68 -17.62
CA PHE A 320 3.00 7.86 -18.21
C PHE A 320 3.15 9.06 -17.26
N PHE A 321 2.83 8.86 -15.98
CA PHE A 321 2.95 9.90 -14.95
C PHE A 321 4.41 10.31 -14.74
N ALA A 322 5.34 9.36 -14.76
CA ALA A 322 6.76 9.63 -14.74
C ALA A 322 7.14 10.57 -15.90
N GLY A 323 6.89 10.14 -17.14
CA GLY A 323 7.24 10.89 -18.35
C GLY A 323 6.60 12.27 -18.45
N TYR A 324 5.35 12.40 -18.03
CA TYR A 324 4.60 13.65 -18.16
C TYR A 324 4.87 14.65 -17.03
N TYR A 325 5.04 14.17 -15.78
CA TYR A 325 5.24 15.03 -14.61
C TYR A 325 6.69 15.15 -14.14
N ASP A 326 7.62 14.43 -14.77
CA ASP A 326 9.05 14.38 -14.38
C ASP A 326 9.21 13.94 -12.90
N ASP A 327 8.55 12.83 -12.56
CA ASP A 327 8.43 12.32 -11.19
C ASP A 327 9.19 11.00 -11.00
N ASP A 328 10.10 11.01 -10.02
CA ASP A 328 11.05 9.95 -9.70
C ASP A 328 10.38 8.74 -9.03
N VAL A 329 9.32 8.94 -8.25
CA VAL A 329 8.56 7.85 -7.62
C VAL A 329 7.73 7.10 -8.65
N PHE A 330 7.05 7.81 -9.55
CA PHE A 330 6.36 7.16 -10.67
C PHE A 330 7.34 6.43 -11.60
N ALA A 331 8.53 6.99 -11.82
CA ALA A 331 9.57 6.33 -12.61
C ALA A 331 10.08 5.05 -11.93
N TRP A 332 10.28 5.09 -10.60
CA TRP A 332 10.65 3.93 -9.79
C TRP A 332 9.59 2.83 -9.91
N ASP A 333 8.32 3.15 -9.65
CA ASP A 333 7.22 2.19 -9.71
C ASP A 333 7.10 1.51 -11.08
N TYR A 334 7.27 2.28 -12.16
CA TYR A 334 7.21 1.75 -13.53
C TYR A 334 8.34 0.76 -13.81
N ILE A 335 9.59 1.10 -13.45
CA ILE A 335 10.76 0.25 -13.70
C ILE A 335 10.73 -1.01 -12.83
N ASP A 336 10.33 -0.86 -11.58
CA ASP A 336 10.34 -1.91 -10.58
C ASP A 336 9.18 -2.92 -10.76
N SER A 337 8.08 -2.56 -11.45
CA SER A 337 6.90 -3.43 -11.67
C SER A 337 7.13 -4.66 -12.58
N GLY A 338 8.37 -5.01 -12.91
CA GLY A 338 8.69 -6.27 -13.58
C GLY A 338 8.30 -6.30 -15.07
N ASN A 339 9.22 -5.86 -15.93
CA ASN A 339 9.13 -5.83 -17.40
C ASN A 339 8.10 -4.84 -18.01
N PRO A 340 8.24 -3.53 -17.72
CA PRO A 340 7.36 -2.49 -18.25
C PRO A 340 7.31 -2.37 -19.79
N TYR A 341 8.28 -2.97 -20.48
CA TYR A 341 8.46 -2.87 -21.93
C TYR A 341 7.93 -4.07 -22.71
N ASN A 342 7.51 -5.14 -22.01
CA ASN A 342 6.95 -6.36 -22.60
C ASN A 342 5.51 -6.59 -22.11
N THR A 343 4.58 -5.85 -22.68
CA THR A 343 3.14 -5.88 -22.31
C THR A 343 2.39 -7.10 -22.84
N TYR A 344 3.05 -8.11 -23.43
CA TYR A 344 2.37 -9.27 -24.03
C TYR A 344 1.53 -10.11 -23.04
N ALA A 345 1.75 -9.96 -21.73
CA ALA A 345 1.10 -10.74 -20.67
C ALA A 345 -0.09 -10.02 -19.98
N SER A 346 -0.32 -8.74 -20.26
CA SER A 346 -1.50 -7.99 -19.81
C SER A 346 -2.06 -7.27 -21.03
N PRO A 347 -3.31 -7.48 -21.46
CA PRO A 347 -3.90 -6.77 -22.59
C PRO A 347 -3.94 -5.26 -22.27
N GLY A 348 -2.84 -4.56 -22.53
CA GLY A 348 -2.67 -3.14 -22.30
C GLY A 348 -2.68 -2.41 -23.61
N ASN A 349 -3.61 -1.46 -23.74
CA ASN A 349 -3.77 -0.56 -24.90
C ASN A 349 -3.00 0.76 -24.72
N LEU A 350 -1.98 0.78 -23.85
CA LEU A 350 -1.20 1.97 -23.51
C LEU A 350 0.26 1.93 -24.01
N ASP A 351 0.66 0.89 -24.75
CA ASP A 351 2.03 0.76 -25.25
C ASP A 351 2.47 1.93 -26.15
N ILE A 352 1.56 2.43 -26.98
CA ILE A 352 1.79 3.61 -27.81
C ILE A 352 2.00 4.86 -26.93
N GLU A 353 1.11 5.13 -25.97
CA GLU A 353 1.23 6.26 -25.04
C GLU A 353 2.56 6.23 -24.30
N MET A 354 2.93 5.05 -23.78
CA MET A 354 4.16 4.88 -23.02
C MET A 354 5.41 5.15 -23.85
N ILE A 355 5.50 4.63 -25.08
CA ILE A 355 6.63 4.91 -25.98
C ILE A 355 6.72 6.41 -26.33
N CYS A 356 5.57 7.07 -26.48
CA CYS A 356 5.50 8.49 -26.81
C CYS A 356 5.93 9.38 -25.64
N VAL A 357 5.49 9.08 -24.42
CA VAL A 357 5.63 9.97 -23.26
C VAL A 357 6.82 9.63 -22.38
N TYR A 358 7.10 8.35 -22.10
CA TYR A 358 8.15 7.97 -21.15
C TYR A 358 9.55 8.04 -21.76
N ASP A 359 10.50 8.64 -21.04
CA ASP A 359 11.92 8.76 -21.40
C ASP A 359 12.81 8.03 -20.38
N ASP A 360 13.65 7.09 -20.78
CA ASP A 360 14.43 6.22 -19.90
C ASP A 360 15.71 6.89 -19.36
N ASN A 361 15.97 8.15 -19.75
CA ASN A 361 17.10 8.92 -19.25
C ASN A 361 16.89 9.51 -17.85
N TYR A 362 15.85 9.08 -17.11
CA TYR A 362 15.64 9.46 -15.71
C TYR A 362 16.90 9.20 -14.87
N THR A 363 17.32 10.23 -14.14
CA THR A 363 18.42 10.14 -13.17
C THR A 363 17.89 10.50 -11.79
N GLY A 364 18.34 9.77 -10.75
CA GLY A 364 17.89 10.05 -9.38
C GLY A 364 16.54 9.46 -9.03
N ILE A 365 16.16 8.35 -9.68
CA ILE A 365 14.96 7.56 -9.38
C ILE A 365 15.00 7.11 -7.92
N THR A 366 13.93 7.40 -7.17
CA THR A 366 13.79 7.07 -5.75
C THR A 366 12.48 6.39 -5.46
N GLU A 367 12.52 5.45 -4.53
CA GLU A 367 11.32 4.93 -3.88
C GLU A 367 10.66 6.01 -2.98
N PRO A 368 9.37 5.84 -2.61
CA PRO A 368 8.72 6.74 -1.65
C PRO A 368 9.43 6.77 -0.29
N GLU A 369 9.42 7.92 0.37
CA GLU A 369 10.06 8.09 1.69
C GLU A 369 9.32 7.34 2.81
N ASP A 370 7.98 7.40 2.80
CA ASP A 370 7.15 6.74 3.81
C ASP A 370 7.01 5.25 3.50
N LEU A 371 6.98 4.43 4.56
CA LEU A 371 6.78 2.99 4.44
C LEU A 371 5.32 2.60 4.69
N THR A 372 4.77 3.10 5.80
CA THR A 372 3.41 2.82 6.27
C THR A 372 2.49 3.96 5.83
N TYR A 373 1.32 3.62 5.28
CA TYR A 373 0.32 4.58 4.84
C TYR A 373 -1.03 4.30 5.50
N PHE A 374 -1.63 5.32 6.10
CA PHE A 374 -3.02 5.25 6.57
C PHE A 374 -3.87 6.10 5.65
N LEU A 375 -4.81 5.45 4.95
CA LEU A 375 -5.68 6.04 3.93
C LEU A 375 -7.14 5.81 4.35
N PRO A 376 -7.61 6.47 5.43
CA PRO A 376 -8.89 6.12 6.05
C PRO A 376 -10.10 6.47 5.18
N GLU A 377 -10.02 7.47 4.30
CA GLU A 377 -11.09 7.75 3.35
C GLU A 377 -11.06 6.78 2.16
N ALA A 378 -9.88 6.32 1.73
CA ALA A 378 -9.76 5.28 0.70
C ALA A 378 -10.00 3.86 1.26
N GLY A 379 -10.02 3.72 2.58
CA GLY A 379 -10.32 2.49 3.29
C GLY A 379 -9.17 1.49 3.37
N GLN A 380 -7.91 1.92 3.25
CA GLN A 380 -6.75 1.04 3.42
C GLN A 380 -5.75 1.55 4.48
N ALA A 381 -5.23 0.62 5.28
CA ALA A 381 -4.03 0.82 6.08
C ALA A 381 -2.93 -0.13 5.59
N ILE A 382 -1.80 0.44 5.17
CA ILE A 382 -0.66 -0.26 4.61
C ILE A 382 0.45 -0.28 5.64
N PHE A 383 0.86 -1.46 6.05
CA PHE A 383 2.01 -1.69 6.93
C PHE A 383 3.14 -2.30 6.12
N ARG A 384 4.34 -1.72 6.18
CA ARG A 384 5.46 -2.17 5.35
C ARG A 384 6.81 -1.97 6.03
N SER A 385 7.69 -2.96 5.88
CA SER A 385 9.04 -2.95 6.44
C SER A 385 10.10 -2.26 5.56
N SER A 386 9.94 -2.29 4.24
CA SER A 386 10.79 -1.65 3.22
C SER A 386 10.11 -1.74 1.85
N TRP A 387 10.65 -1.07 0.84
CA TRP A 387 10.18 -1.19 -0.55
C TRP A 387 10.77 -2.36 -1.34
N GLU A 388 11.65 -3.15 -0.72
CA GLU A 388 12.30 -4.32 -1.33
C GLU A 388 11.32 -5.50 -1.50
N GLU A 389 11.57 -6.37 -2.48
CA GLU A 389 10.74 -7.56 -2.78
C GLU A 389 10.56 -8.50 -1.58
N ASN A 390 11.52 -8.53 -0.65
CA ASN A 390 11.45 -9.38 0.54
C ASN A 390 10.73 -8.73 1.74
N ALA A 391 10.18 -7.52 1.57
CA ALA A 391 9.51 -6.80 2.64
C ALA A 391 8.35 -7.60 3.25
N VAL A 392 8.23 -7.54 4.57
CA VAL A 392 6.99 -7.87 5.28
C VAL A 392 6.00 -6.73 5.07
N TYR A 393 4.79 -7.08 4.63
CA TYR A 393 3.74 -6.17 4.20
C TYR A 393 2.36 -6.69 4.64
N MET A 394 1.46 -5.79 5.03
CA MET A 394 0.03 -6.03 5.16
C MET A 394 -0.76 -4.87 4.57
N CYS A 395 -1.82 -5.18 3.84
CA CYS A 395 -2.91 -4.25 3.57
C CYS A 395 -4.12 -4.67 4.40
N LEU A 396 -4.64 -3.75 5.20
CA LEU A 396 -5.82 -3.92 6.06
C LEU A 396 -6.95 -3.04 5.54
N LEU A 397 -8.15 -3.62 5.38
CA LEU A 397 -9.31 -2.92 4.86
C LEU A 397 -10.21 -2.33 5.94
N GLY A 398 -10.70 -1.13 5.67
CA GLY A 398 -11.69 -0.42 6.47
C GLY A 398 -12.41 0.63 5.62
N GLU A 399 -13.22 0.15 4.68
CA GLU A 399 -13.90 1.00 3.70
C GLU A 399 -15.19 1.63 4.25
N TYR A 400 -15.26 2.96 4.13
CA TYR A 400 -16.38 3.79 4.59
C TYR A 400 -16.73 4.83 3.53
N GLY A 401 -18.01 5.20 3.45
CA GLY A 401 -18.44 6.32 2.63
C GLY A 401 -18.17 6.08 1.14
N ILE A 402 -17.41 6.96 0.48
CA ILE A 402 -17.22 6.92 -0.98
C ILE A 402 -16.47 5.66 -1.41
N ALA A 403 -15.46 5.20 -0.66
CA ALA A 403 -14.72 3.96 -0.98
C ALA A 403 -15.70 2.79 -1.19
N ARG A 404 -16.57 2.53 -0.21
CA ARG A 404 -17.62 1.50 -0.25
C ARG A 404 -18.79 1.81 -1.20
N GLU A 405 -19.27 3.05 -1.22
CA GLU A 405 -20.49 3.42 -1.98
C GLU A 405 -20.25 3.61 -3.47
N GLY A 406 -19.01 3.87 -3.87
CA GLY A 406 -18.61 3.92 -5.27
C GLY A 406 -18.56 2.52 -5.87
N GLY A 407 -18.03 1.53 -5.12
CA GLY A 407 -17.75 0.18 -5.61
C GLY A 407 -18.94 -0.63 -6.07
N ARG A 408 -20.14 -0.42 -5.50
CA ARG A 408 -21.51 -0.97 -5.80
C ARG A 408 -21.69 -2.25 -6.62
N ALA A 409 -21.08 -2.38 -7.80
CA ALA A 409 -21.15 -3.57 -8.64
C ALA A 409 -19.96 -4.53 -8.45
N HIS A 410 -18.84 -4.00 -7.99
CA HIS A 410 -17.53 -4.66 -7.85
C HIS A 410 -17.09 -4.82 -6.40
N GLU A 411 -17.75 -4.12 -5.48
CA GLU A 411 -17.53 -4.19 -4.02
C GLU A 411 -17.68 -5.61 -3.48
N HIS A 412 -16.73 -6.03 -2.65
CA HIS A 412 -16.84 -7.23 -1.82
C HIS A 412 -17.17 -6.85 -0.36
N PRO A 413 -17.92 -7.68 0.40
CA PRO A 413 -18.16 -7.47 1.82
C PRO A 413 -16.97 -7.97 2.63
N ASP A 414 -15.84 -7.29 2.52
CA ASP A 414 -14.54 -7.71 3.04
C ASP A 414 -14.02 -6.79 4.16
N ASN A 415 -14.94 -6.10 4.84
CA ASN A 415 -14.64 -5.22 5.96
C ASN A 415 -13.71 -5.88 7.00
N MET A 416 -12.65 -5.16 7.40
CA MET A 416 -11.59 -5.61 8.32
C MET A 416 -10.69 -6.73 7.79
N SER A 417 -10.91 -7.23 6.56
CA SER A 417 -10.04 -8.24 5.98
C SER A 417 -8.64 -7.67 5.72
N PHE A 418 -7.70 -8.58 5.44
CA PHE A 418 -6.33 -8.21 5.19
C PHE A 418 -5.64 -9.26 4.32
N ILE A 419 -4.56 -8.83 3.68
CA ILE A 419 -3.58 -9.70 3.01
C ILE A 419 -2.22 -9.54 3.65
N ILE A 420 -1.37 -10.56 3.53
CA ILE A 420 0.03 -10.52 3.99
C ILE A 420 0.94 -10.99 2.88
N TYR A 421 1.94 -10.18 2.57
CA TYR A 421 3.05 -10.54 1.69
C TYR A 421 4.35 -10.45 2.49
N ALA A 422 5.22 -11.44 2.34
CA ALA A 422 6.53 -11.39 3.00
C ALA A 422 7.55 -12.28 2.29
N TYR A 423 8.82 -11.84 2.30
CA TYR A 423 9.94 -12.62 1.78
C TYR A 423 9.76 -13.09 0.32
N GLY A 424 9.11 -12.29 -0.52
CA GLY A 424 8.87 -12.60 -1.93
C GLY A 424 7.62 -13.44 -2.20
N GLU A 425 6.79 -13.72 -1.19
CA GLU A 425 5.61 -14.59 -1.34
C GLU A 425 4.34 -13.94 -0.75
N LEU A 426 3.21 -14.13 -1.45
CA LEU A 426 1.88 -13.83 -0.92
C LEU A 426 1.46 -14.97 0.02
N LEU A 427 1.19 -14.66 1.29
CA LEU A 427 1.02 -15.66 2.35
C LEU A 427 -0.40 -15.71 2.91
N ALA A 428 -0.99 -14.55 3.25
CA ALA A 428 -2.42 -14.43 3.51
C ALA A 428 -3.05 -13.72 2.31
N MET A 429 -4.14 -14.28 1.79
CA MET A 429 -4.71 -13.90 0.50
C MET A 429 -6.10 -13.32 0.68
N ASP A 430 -6.49 -12.48 -0.26
CA ASP A 430 -7.88 -12.28 -0.60
C ASP A 430 -8.26 -13.26 -1.72
N SER A 431 -9.52 -13.69 -1.76
CA SER A 431 -10.05 -14.55 -2.81
C SER A 431 -10.06 -13.88 -4.19
N GLY A 432 -10.10 -12.54 -4.25
CA GLY A 432 -9.97 -11.76 -5.47
C GLY A 432 -11.06 -11.97 -6.50
N TYR A 433 -10.70 -11.88 -7.78
CA TYR A 433 -11.66 -11.87 -8.89
C TYR A 433 -11.38 -12.94 -9.94
N ILE A 434 -12.41 -13.65 -10.39
CA ILE A 434 -12.28 -14.67 -11.44
C ILE A 434 -12.75 -14.12 -12.78
N SER A 435 -14.02 -13.72 -12.82
CA SER A 435 -14.69 -13.03 -13.93
C SER A 435 -16.08 -12.63 -13.47
N TYR A 436 -16.74 -11.73 -14.20
CA TYR A 436 -18.07 -11.27 -13.84
C TYR A 436 -19.09 -12.42 -13.75
N ASP A 437 -19.00 -13.42 -14.65
CA ASP A 437 -19.88 -14.58 -14.65
C ASP A 437 -19.59 -15.57 -13.50
N GLN A 438 -18.42 -15.49 -12.86
CA GLN A 438 -17.95 -16.42 -11.84
C GLN A 438 -17.63 -15.76 -10.49
N HIS A 439 -17.84 -14.45 -10.34
CA HIS A 439 -17.46 -13.71 -9.13
C HIS A 439 -18.22 -14.17 -7.87
N ASP A 440 -19.35 -14.87 -8.03
CA ASP A 440 -20.09 -15.52 -6.94
C ASP A 440 -19.29 -16.59 -6.20
N LEU A 441 -18.17 -17.04 -6.73
CA LEU A 441 -17.29 -18.00 -6.04
C LEU A 441 -16.45 -17.33 -4.94
N VAL A 442 -16.21 -16.03 -5.05
CA VAL A 442 -15.14 -15.32 -4.31
C VAL A 442 -15.60 -14.02 -3.63
N ARG A 443 -16.81 -13.52 -3.92
CA ARG A 443 -17.25 -12.18 -3.47
C ARG A 443 -18.06 -12.11 -2.16
N TYR A 444 -18.14 -13.19 -1.40
CA TYR A 444 -18.97 -13.22 -0.17
C TYR A 444 -18.09 -13.11 1.07
N ALA A 445 -18.64 -12.62 2.19
CA ALA A 445 -17.87 -12.35 3.41
C ALA A 445 -17.02 -13.54 3.89
N LYS A 446 -17.53 -14.77 3.71
CA LYS A 446 -16.84 -16.01 4.05
C LYS A 446 -15.56 -16.29 3.23
N ASN A 447 -15.36 -15.57 2.13
CA ASN A 447 -14.23 -15.72 1.22
C ASN A 447 -13.03 -14.84 1.64
N HIS A 448 -13.19 -14.01 2.68
CA HIS A 448 -12.19 -13.06 3.16
C HIS A 448 -11.74 -13.34 4.60
N SER A 449 -10.55 -12.84 4.97
CA SER A 449 -9.96 -13.02 6.32
C SER A 449 -10.61 -12.12 7.38
N LEU A 450 -11.86 -12.44 7.75
CA LEU A 450 -12.70 -11.68 8.69
C LEU A 450 -13.37 -12.56 9.75
N ILE A 451 -14.35 -12.02 10.49
CA ILE A 451 -15.13 -12.75 11.49
C ILE A 451 -16.58 -12.89 11.00
N LEU A 452 -17.11 -14.11 10.91
CA LEU A 452 -18.55 -14.30 10.66
C LEU A 452 -19.33 -14.35 11.97
N VAL A 453 -20.60 -13.93 11.93
CA VAL A 453 -21.59 -14.03 13.00
C VAL A 453 -22.70 -14.97 12.54
N ASP A 454 -22.85 -16.11 13.20
CA ASP A 454 -23.80 -17.17 12.85
C ASP A 454 -23.71 -17.62 11.37
N GLY A 455 -22.52 -17.52 10.79
CA GLY A 455 -22.23 -17.87 9.39
C GLY A 455 -22.44 -16.73 8.39
N GLU A 456 -22.89 -15.56 8.83
CA GLU A 456 -23.08 -14.36 8.00
C GLU A 456 -22.00 -13.31 8.31
N GLY A 457 -21.75 -12.39 7.39
CA GLY A 457 -20.74 -11.34 7.57
C GLY A 457 -21.29 -9.94 7.26
N PRO A 458 -20.43 -8.95 7.00
CA PRO A 458 -20.88 -7.66 6.50
C PRO A 458 -21.69 -7.79 5.20
N SER A 459 -22.47 -6.76 4.89
CA SER A 459 -23.27 -6.69 3.67
C SER A 459 -22.56 -5.85 2.61
N ALA A 460 -22.52 -6.36 1.36
CA ALA A 460 -21.96 -5.60 0.25
C ALA A 460 -22.91 -4.48 -0.20
N ALA A 461 -22.35 -3.36 -0.66
CA ALA A 461 -23.14 -2.37 -1.37
C ALA A 461 -23.68 -2.98 -2.68
N SER A 462 -24.89 -2.63 -3.10
CA SER A 462 -25.41 -3.09 -4.39
C SER A 462 -26.30 -2.05 -5.06
N THR A 463 -26.62 -2.30 -6.34
CA THR A 463 -27.63 -1.50 -7.07
C THR A 463 -29.04 -1.63 -6.47
N ALA A 464 -29.32 -2.72 -5.74
CA ALA A 464 -30.63 -2.98 -5.11
C ALA A 464 -30.72 -2.53 -3.64
N ALA A 465 -29.59 -2.51 -2.92
CA ALA A 465 -29.47 -2.07 -1.54
C ALA A 465 -28.41 -0.96 -1.46
N ALA A 466 -28.86 0.27 -1.25
CA ALA A 466 -28.02 1.47 -1.35
C ALA A 466 -26.89 1.54 -0.31
N ASN A 467 -27.00 0.78 0.78
CA ASN A 467 -26.07 0.83 1.90
C ASN A 467 -25.52 -0.58 2.13
N GLY A 468 -24.22 -0.75 1.92
CA GLY A 468 -23.45 -1.87 2.47
C GLY A 468 -23.04 -1.57 3.91
N THR A 469 -22.20 -2.43 4.47
CA THR A 469 -21.64 -2.27 5.81
C THR A 469 -20.39 -1.40 5.77
N ASP A 470 -20.38 -0.31 6.54
CA ASP A 470 -19.19 0.53 6.68
C ASP A 470 -18.16 -0.09 7.63
N ALA A 471 -16.88 0.11 7.34
CA ALA A 471 -15.78 -0.08 8.28
C ALA A 471 -14.91 1.19 8.30
N LEU A 472 -14.53 1.66 9.49
CA LEU A 472 -13.77 2.89 9.65
C LEU A 472 -12.38 2.59 10.17
N ILE A 473 -11.34 3.02 9.44
CA ILE A 473 -9.97 3.07 9.95
C ILE A 473 -9.84 4.26 10.91
N ALA A 474 -9.36 4.00 12.13
CA ALA A 474 -9.22 5.01 13.18
C ALA A 474 -7.99 4.75 14.05
N ASN A 475 -7.67 5.75 14.90
CA ASN A 475 -6.66 5.65 15.96
C ASN A 475 -5.33 5.02 15.51
N TYR A 476 -4.79 5.50 14.39
CA TYR A 476 -3.59 4.97 13.77
C TYR A 476 -2.36 5.85 14.05
N PHE A 477 -1.20 5.23 14.07
CA PHE A 477 0.10 5.89 14.15
C PHE A 477 1.19 4.90 13.69
N ASP A 478 2.33 5.41 13.28
CA ASP A 478 3.51 4.63 12.91
C ASP A 478 4.71 5.04 13.76
N THR A 479 5.54 4.09 14.16
CA THR A 479 6.79 4.39 14.87
C THR A 479 7.88 3.50 14.31
N PRO A 480 9.18 3.79 14.53
CA PRO A 480 10.25 2.92 14.03
C PRO A 480 10.25 1.45 14.51
N PHE A 481 9.30 1.06 15.36
CA PHE A 481 9.26 -0.24 16.04
C PHE A 481 7.85 -0.82 16.20
N ILE A 482 6.80 0.00 16.21
CA ILE A 482 5.39 -0.44 16.21
C ILE A 482 4.57 0.51 15.34
N ASP A 483 3.92 -0.05 14.33
CA ASP A 483 2.85 0.63 13.60
C ASP A 483 1.50 0.07 14.03
N TYR A 484 0.47 0.91 14.05
CA TYR A 484 -0.81 0.56 14.65
C TYR A 484 -1.98 1.20 13.89
N ALA A 485 -3.07 0.44 13.75
CA ALA A 485 -4.37 0.97 13.32
C ALA A 485 -5.53 0.18 13.92
N GLU A 486 -6.68 0.84 14.04
CA GLU A 486 -7.96 0.22 14.39
C GLU A 486 -8.91 0.24 13.22
N VAL A 487 -9.73 -0.81 13.08
CA VAL A 487 -10.87 -0.84 12.17
C VAL A 487 -12.14 -1.12 12.96
N LEU A 488 -13.12 -0.23 12.83
CA LEU A 488 -14.39 -0.27 13.53
C LEU A 488 -15.51 -0.61 12.56
N THR A 489 -16.34 -1.60 12.87
CA THR A 489 -17.51 -1.93 12.05
C THR A 489 -18.62 -2.58 12.89
N MET A 490 -19.79 -2.74 12.28
CA MET A 490 -20.94 -3.43 12.86
C MET A 490 -21.71 -4.18 11.78
N TYR A 491 -22.03 -5.44 12.06
CA TYR A 491 -22.96 -6.25 11.29
C TYR A 491 -23.55 -7.33 12.19
N GLU A 492 -24.69 -7.89 11.79
CA GLU A 492 -25.35 -9.00 12.50
C GLU A 492 -25.50 -8.77 14.02
N ASP A 493 -25.92 -7.55 14.40
CA ASP A 493 -26.11 -7.11 15.79
C ASP A 493 -24.85 -7.25 16.68
N ALA A 494 -23.66 -7.27 16.09
CA ALA A 494 -22.37 -7.28 16.77
C ALA A 494 -21.50 -6.06 16.38
N TYR A 495 -20.84 -5.48 17.38
CA TYR A 495 -19.84 -4.43 17.20
C TYR A 495 -18.44 -5.05 17.16
N PHE A 496 -17.61 -4.58 16.26
CA PHE A 496 -16.24 -5.06 16.06
C PHE A 496 -15.25 -3.90 16.16
N MET A 497 -14.16 -4.15 16.86
CA MET A 497 -12.94 -3.35 16.79
C MET A 497 -11.76 -4.29 16.58
N ARG A 498 -11.20 -4.25 15.37
CA ARG A 498 -9.96 -4.94 15.02
C ARG A 498 -8.79 -4.00 15.23
N CYS A 499 -7.87 -4.36 16.12
CA CYS A 499 -6.63 -3.62 16.34
C CYS A 499 -5.47 -4.38 15.72
N VAL A 500 -4.73 -3.76 14.80
CA VAL A 500 -3.55 -4.36 14.17
C VAL A 500 -2.31 -3.66 14.65
N SER A 501 -1.33 -4.42 15.12
CA SER A 501 -0.01 -3.93 15.50
C SER A 501 1.06 -4.62 14.64
N PHE A 502 1.85 -3.84 13.89
CA PHE A 502 3.00 -4.32 13.14
C PHE A 502 4.26 -4.16 13.98
N ILE A 503 4.79 -5.27 14.47
CA ILE A 503 5.82 -5.29 15.49
C ILE A 503 7.20 -5.49 14.85
N HIS A 504 8.13 -4.57 15.13
CA HIS A 504 9.54 -4.59 14.68
C HIS A 504 9.71 -4.78 13.18
N ASN A 505 8.77 -4.27 12.39
CA ASN A 505 8.73 -4.47 10.95
C ASN A 505 8.82 -5.95 10.52
N ASN A 506 8.30 -6.88 11.35
CA ASN A 506 8.58 -8.31 11.20
C ASN A 506 7.34 -9.20 11.29
N TYR A 507 6.38 -8.92 12.17
CA TYR A 507 5.16 -9.74 12.31
C TYR A 507 3.98 -8.91 12.82
N PHE A 508 2.78 -9.46 12.69
CA PHE A 508 1.55 -8.77 13.05
C PHE A 508 0.89 -9.43 14.26
N ILE A 509 0.29 -8.59 15.10
CA ILE A 509 -0.63 -9.01 16.14
C ILE A 509 -1.98 -8.37 15.86
N ILE A 510 -3.03 -9.19 15.83
CA ILE A 510 -4.41 -8.74 15.67
C ILE A 510 -5.14 -9.01 16.98
N SER A 511 -5.72 -7.95 17.56
CA SER A 511 -6.60 -8.03 18.72
C SER A 511 -8.02 -7.64 18.31
N ASP A 512 -8.94 -8.59 18.31
CA ASP A 512 -10.34 -8.35 17.97
C ASP A 512 -11.20 -8.27 19.23
N TYR A 513 -11.93 -7.17 19.37
CA TYR A 513 -12.95 -6.96 20.39
C TYR A 513 -14.33 -7.08 19.73
N VAL A 514 -15.10 -8.09 20.11
CA VAL A 514 -16.42 -8.36 19.52
C VAL A 514 -17.48 -8.31 20.60
N TYR A 515 -18.48 -7.44 20.44
CA TYR A 515 -19.53 -7.26 21.44
C TYR A 515 -20.93 -7.40 20.84
N SER A 516 -21.77 -8.23 21.47
CA SER A 516 -23.22 -8.27 21.23
C SER A 516 -23.97 -8.52 22.55
N GLU A 517 -25.23 -8.08 22.62
CA GLU A 517 -26.16 -8.44 23.72
C GLU A 517 -26.71 -9.87 23.56
N ALA A 518 -26.73 -10.39 22.33
CA ALA A 518 -27.23 -11.71 22.02
C ALA A 518 -26.10 -12.74 21.93
N SER A 519 -26.47 -14.01 22.10
CA SER A 519 -25.53 -15.10 21.87
C SER A 519 -25.43 -15.43 20.40
N HIS A 520 -24.19 -15.41 19.91
CA HIS A 520 -23.83 -15.72 18.54
C HIS A 520 -22.69 -16.73 18.49
N THR A 521 -22.55 -17.37 17.34
CA THR A 521 -21.33 -18.06 16.94
C THR A 521 -20.45 -17.10 16.16
N TYR A 522 -19.21 -16.93 16.60
CA TYR A 522 -18.20 -16.14 15.89
C TYR A 522 -17.20 -17.07 15.25
N ASP A 523 -16.99 -16.93 13.94
CA ASP A 523 -16.03 -17.71 13.16
C ASP A 523 -14.93 -16.79 12.66
N TRP A 524 -13.76 -16.84 13.28
CA TRP A 524 -12.58 -16.09 12.83
C TRP A 524 -11.90 -16.86 11.70
N LEU A 525 -11.78 -16.24 10.53
CA LEU A 525 -11.28 -16.83 9.30
C LEU A 525 -9.90 -16.29 8.92
N LEU A 526 -9.02 -17.19 8.46
CA LEU A 526 -7.79 -16.85 7.76
C LEU A 526 -7.70 -17.62 6.46
N HIS A 527 -7.65 -16.88 5.37
CA HIS A 527 -7.40 -17.37 4.02
C HIS A 527 -5.89 -17.28 3.76
N GLY A 528 -5.22 -18.43 3.75
CA GLY A 528 -3.79 -18.51 3.52
C GLY A 528 -3.44 -19.21 2.21
N ASN A 529 -2.29 -18.88 1.64
CA ASN A 529 -1.79 -19.45 0.40
C ASN A 529 -1.23 -20.86 0.61
N GLY A 530 -2.11 -21.84 0.77
CA GLY A 530 -1.73 -23.23 0.97
C GLY A 530 -2.92 -24.17 1.06
N GLY A 531 -2.70 -25.45 0.78
CA GLY A 531 -3.76 -26.45 0.71
C GLY A 531 -4.61 -26.33 -0.56
N GLY A 532 -5.81 -26.93 -0.57
CA GLY A 532 -6.65 -27.04 -1.76
C GLY A 532 -5.89 -27.59 -2.98
N ASN A 533 -5.91 -26.85 -4.09
CA ASN A 533 -5.18 -27.18 -5.32
C ASN A 533 -3.97 -26.23 -5.60
N THR A 534 -3.66 -25.30 -4.70
CA THR A 534 -2.57 -24.30 -4.83
C THR A 534 -1.20 -24.89 -5.17
N GLY A 535 -0.94 -26.14 -4.74
CA GLY A 535 0.37 -26.76 -4.78
C GLY A 535 1.28 -26.38 -3.60
N ASN A 536 0.81 -25.52 -2.71
CA ASN A 536 1.48 -25.08 -1.48
C ASN A 536 1.00 -25.89 -0.26
N ASP A 537 1.81 -25.95 0.80
CA ASP A 537 1.53 -26.81 1.96
C ASP A 537 0.66 -26.07 3.01
N PHE A 538 -0.23 -26.82 3.67
CA PHE A 538 -1.04 -26.37 4.79
C PHE A 538 -1.00 -27.38 5.95
N VAL A 539 -0.90 -26.88 7.18
CA VAL A 539 -0.99 -27.69 8.41
C VAL A 539 -1.84 -26.97 9.45
N LEU A 540 -2.96 -27.58 9.87
CA LEU A 540 -3.69 -27.16 11.07
C LEU A 540 -2.90 -27.58 12.32
N THR A 541 -2.62 -26.63 13.21
CA THR A 541 -1.87 -26.87 14.45
C THR A 541 -2.81 -26.89 15.65
N ALA A 542 -2.28 -27.14 16.85
CA ALA A 542 -3.08 -27.17 18.07
C ALA A 542 -3.64 -25.78 18.46
N ASN A 543 -2.98 -24.70 18.03
CA ASN A 543 -3.30 -23.32 18.43
C ASN A 543 -3.48 -22.39 17.22
N GLY A 544 -3.71 -22.92 16.01
CA GLY A 544 -3.87 -22.13 14.78
C GLY A 544 -3.50 -22.97 13.56
N SER A 545 -2.67 -22.43 12.67
CA SER A 545 -2.25 -23.14 11.44
C SER A 545 -0.88 -22.66 10.93
N LYS A 546 -0.36 -23.34 9.91
CA LYS A 546 0.83 -22.96 9.16
C LYS A 546 0.58 -23.14 7.67
N TYR A 547 0.83 -22.09 6.91
CA TYR A 547 0.85 -22.09 5.43
C TYR A 547 2.29 -21.98 4.96
N SER A 548 2.69 -22.72 3.92
CA SER A 548 4.06 -22.71 3.40
C SER A 548 4.08 -22.57 1.87
N VAL A 549 4.76 -21.53 1.39
CA VAL A 549 4.93 -21.20 -0.02
C VAL A 549 6.43 -21.06 -0.31
N ASN A 550 6.99 -21.88 -1.20
CA ASN A 550 8.38 -21.76 -1.68
C ASN A 550 9.48 -21.62 -0.60
N GLY A 551 9.29 -22.16 0.61
CA GLY A 551 10.25 -22.03 1.72
C GLY A 551 10.06 -20.79 2.59
N VAL A 552 8.90 -20.14 2.47
CA VAL A 552 8.39 -19.09 3.36
C VAL A 552 7.12 -19.62 4.03
N ASP A 553 7.01 -19.41 5.34
CA ASP A 553 5.89 -19.83 6.16
C ASP A 553 5.11 -18.62 6.67
N LEU A 554 3.79 -18.72 6.70
CA LEU A 554 2.95 -17.94 7.60
C LEU A 554 2.49 -18.84 8.74
N ASN A 555 3.05 -18.61 9.93
CA ASN A 555 2.61 -19.29 11.13
C ASN A 555 1.55 -18.44 11.82
N PHE A 556 0.39 -19.03 12.02
CA PHE A 556 -0.76 -18.39 12.62
C PHE A 556 -1.06 -19.03 13.98
N PHE A 557 -1.17 -18.21 15.01
CA PHE A 557 -1.64 -18.61 16.33
C PHE A 557 -2.82 -17.77 16.74
N ILE A 558 -3.79 -18.38 17.42
CA ILE A 558 -4.97 -17.69 17.93
C ILE A 558 -5.31 -18.19 19.33
N ASN A 559 -5.67 -17.22 20.17
CA ASN A 559 -6.17 -17.44 21.51
C ASN A 559 -7.45 -16.61 21.70
N SER A 560 -8.30 -16.99 22.65
CA SER A 560 -9.57 -16.31 22.91
C SER A 560 -9.96 -16.33 24.38
N SER A 561 -10.84 -15.41 24.77
CA SER A 561 -11.39 -15.30 26.13
C SER A 561 -12.24 -16.51 26.52
N SER A 562 -12.73 -17.28 25.54
CA SER A 562 -13.33 -18.60 25.78
C SER A 562 -12.72 -19.66 24.86
N ALA A 563 -13.03 -20.93 25.14
CA ALA A 563 -12.49 -22.04 24.35
C ALA A 563 -12.95 -21.98 22.89
N ILE A 564 -11.99 -21.99 21.96
CA ILE A 564 -12.24 -22.04 20.52
C ILE A 564 -12.19 -23.48 20.00
N THR A 565 -12.92 -23.74 18.92
CA THR A 565 -12.80 -24.95 18.12
C THR A 565 -12.08 -24.60 16.82
N LEU A 566 -10.90 -25.20 16.60
CA LEU A 566 -10.16 -25.04 15.34
C LEU A 566 -10.59 -26.07 14.32
N SER A 567 -10.80 -25.62 13.09
CA SER A 567 -11.09 -26.45 11.92
C SER A 567 -10.52 -25.82 10.65
N SER A 568 -10.64 -26.54 9.53
CA SER A 568 -10.26 -26.03 8.22
C SER A 568 -11.15 -26.60 7.12
N TYR A 569 -11.30 -25.87 6.03
CA TYR A 569 -12.05 -26.28 4.84
C TYR A 569 -11.44 -25.64 3.59
N ASP A 570 -11.75 -26.16 2.40
CA ASP A 570 -11.27 -25.57 1.15
C ASP A 570 -12.29 -24.57 0.60
N ASP A 571 -11.81 -23.47 0.04
CA ASP A 571 -12.60 -22.44 -0.62
C ASP A 571 -11.90 -21.91 -1.88
N TYR A 572 -12.62 -21.14 -2.70
CA TYR A 572 -12.13 -20.63 -3.97
C TYR A 572 -11.29 -19.36 -3.83
N HIS A 573 -10.36 -19.18 -4.76
CA HIS A 573 -9.68 -17.93 -5.05
C HIS A 573 -9.39 -17.81 -6.55
N GLU A 574 -9.03 -16.61 -6.95
CA GLU A 574 -8.49 -16.27 -8.27
C GLU A 574 -7.21 -17.06 -8.60
N GLY A 575 -7.25 -17.80 -9.72
CA GLY A 575 -6.07 -18.36 -10.40
C GLY A 575 -5.70 -17.62 -11.70
N GLY A 576 -6.35 -16.47 -11.95
CA GLY A 576 -6.33 -15.71 -13.19
C GLY A 576 -7.72 -15.61 -13.85
N TYR A 577 -7.82 -14.85 -14.95
CA TYR A 577 -9.10 -14.60 -15.62
C TYR A 577 -9.79 -15.91 -16.07
N ASN A 578 -11.03 -16.14 -15.62
CA ASN A 578 -11.80 -17.38 -15.81
C ASN A 578 -11.16 -18.65 -15.24
N ILE A 579 -10.20 -18.52 -14.32
CA ILE A 579 -9.55 -19.64 -13.63
C ILE A 579 -9.86 -19.53 -12.15
N ALA A 580 -10.59 -20.51 -11.64
CA ALA A 580 -10.91 -20.66 -10.23
C ALA A 580 -10.03 -21.75 -9.62
N ASP A 581 -9.22 -21.39 -8.63
CA ASP A 581 -8.41 -22.30 -7.85
C ASP A 581 -8.93 -22.42 -6.42
N GLU A 582 -8.47 -23.42 -5.67
CA GLU A 582 -8.89 -23.73 -4.31
C GLU A 582 -7.71 -23.62 -3.34
N HIS A 583 -7.94 -23.02 -2.18
CA HIS A 583 -7.00 -22.95 -1.06
C HIS A 583 -7.69 -23.41 0.23
N THR A 584 -6.92 -23.63 1.31
CA THR A 584 -7.48 -24.06 2.60
C THR A 584 -7.63 -22.88 3.56
N VAL A 585 -8.84 -22.69 4.11
CA VAL A 585 -9.19 -21.69 5.12
C VAL A 585 -9.01 -22.27 6.51
N THR A 586 -8.40 -21.51 7.42
CA THR A 586 -8.39 -21.80 8.86
C THR A 586 -9.60 -21.12 9.50
N GLN A 587 -10.37 -21.87 10.29
CA GLN A 587 -11.54 -21.34 11.03
C GLN A 587 -11.39 -21.62 12.52
N ALA A 588 -11.51 -20.55 13.33
CA ALA A 588 -11.59 -20.62 14.78
C ALA A 588 -12.99 -20.20 15.26
N SER A 589 -13.77 -21.18 15.74
CA SER A 589 -15.17 -20.98 16.12
C SER A 589 -15.36 -20.88 17.63
N ILE A 590 -16.23 -19.97 18.05
CA ILE A 590 -16.65 -19.79 19.45
C ILE A 590 -18.13 -19.44 19.49
N THR A 591 -18.89 -19.98 20.45
CA THR A 591 -20.29 -19.59 20.69
C THR A 591 -20.43 -19.05 22.11
N THR A 592 -20.85 -17.79 22.24
CA THR A 592 -20.99 -17.12 23.53
C THR A 592 -21.96 -15.95 23.45
N GLY A 593 -22.37 -15.37 24.57
CA GLY A 593 -23.44 -14.37 24.69
C GLY A 593 -23.07 -13.08 25.39
N ASP A 594 -21.82 -12.67 25.27
CA ASP A 594 -21.25 -11.42 25.80
C ASP A 594 -20.04 -11.04 24.93
N LEU A 595 -19.20 -10.10 25.41
CA LEU A 595 -17.94 -9.73 24.78
C LEU A 595 -17.00 -10.92 24.54
N VAL A 596 -16.43 -11.00 23.34
CA VAL A 596 -15.38 -11.93 22.93
C VAL A 596 -14.10 -11.17 22.62
N LEU A 597 -12.97 -11.73 23.08
CA LEU A 597 -11.65 -11.30 22.66
C LEU A 597 -11.01 -12.40 21.83
N PHE A 598 -10.40 -12.02 20.71
CA PHE A 598 -9.43 -12.85 20.00
C PHE A 598 -8.07 -12.17 20.03
N SER A 599 -7.01 -12.96 20.21
CA SER A 599 -5.62 -12.53 20.12
C SER A 599 -4.91 -13.42 19.13
N SER A 600 -4.58 -12.86 17.98
CA SER A 600 -4.04 -13.55 16.80
C SER A 600 -2.63 -13.06 16.51
N PHE A 601 -1.69 -14.00 16.31
CA PHE A 601 -0.31 -13.73 15.94
C PHE A 601 -0.08 -14.26 14.53
N LEU A 602 0.29 -13.38 13.61
CA LEU A 602 0.55 -13.69 12.21
C LEU A 602 2.04 -13.47 11.95
N MET A 603 2.77 -14.58 11.88
CA MET A 603 4.23 -14.59 11.88
C MET A 603 4.77 -15.12 10.55
N PRO A 604 5.00 -14.22 9.56
CA PRO A 604 5.72 -14.58 8.35
C PRO A 604 7.19 -14.83 8.68
N ALA A 605 7.75 -15.92 8.16
CA ALA A 605 9.15 -16.28 8.37
C ALA A 605 9.66 -17.18 7.25
N GLN A 606 10.96 -17.16 6.97
CA GLN A 606 11.57 -18.24 6.17
C GLN A 606 11.40 -19.58 6.90
N SER A 607 11.10 -20.69 6.20
CA SER A 607 10.78 -21.98 6.84
C SER A 607 11.93 -22.59 7.67
N THR A 608 13.13 -22.01 7.60
CA THR A 608 14.27 -22.39 8.45
C THR A 608 14.29 -21.69 9.81
N ARG A 609 13.40 -20.72 10.02
CA ARG A 609 13.33 -19.87 11.21
C ARG A 609 12.26 -20.44 12.14
N ASP A 610 12.67 -20.81 13.35
CA ASP A 610 11.79 -21.39 14.37
C ASP A 610 11.54 -20.37 15.49
N PHE A 611 10.32 -20.36 16.01
CA PHE A 611 9.96 -19.64 17.23
C PHE A 611 8.97 -20.46 18.05
N VAL A 612 8.85 -20.10 19.33
CA VAL A 612 7.97 -20.78 20.28
C VAL A 612 6.87 -19.82 20.71
N TYR A 613 5.63 -20.17 20.38
CA TYR A 613 4.44 -19.52 20.92
C TYR A 613 3.94 -20.24 22.18
N THR A 614 3.67 -19.48 23.25
CA THR A 614 3.03 -19.98 24.47
C THR A 614 1.77 -19.16 24.77
N PRO A 615 0.56 -19.75 24.71
CA PRO A 615 -0.66 -19.01 25.01
C PRO A 615 -0.75 -18.65 26.50
N ILE A 616 -1.27 -17.46 26.79
CA ILE A 616 -1.57 -16.97 28.14
C ILE A 616 -3.07 -16.77 28.26
N ASN A 617 -3.65 -17.26 29.36
CA ASN A 617 -5.05 -17.01 29.71
C ASN A 617 -5.14 -16.78 31.23
N LEU A 618 -5.51 -15.55 31.60
CA LEU A 618 -5.60 -15.05 32.97
C LEU A 618 -7.06 -14.70 33.33
N GLY A 619 -8.03 -15.33 32.68
CA GLY A 619 -9.45 -14.97 32.77
C GLY A 619 -9.80 -13.90 31.74
N ASP A 620 -10.04 -12.67 32.20
CA ASP A 620 -10.44 -11.53 31.34
C ASP A 620 -9.29 -10.93 30.52
N CYS A 621 -8.09 -11.49 30.66
CA CYS A 621 -6.89 -11.12 29.92
C CYS A 621 -6.29 -12.35 29.25
N ILE A 622 -6.07 -12.25 27.94
CA ILE A 622 -5.56 -13.34 27.09
C ILE A 622 -4.39 -12.84 26.25
N GLY A 623 -3.66 -13.76 25.64
CA GLY A 623 -2.63 -13.43 24.65
C GLY A 623 -1.60 -14.53 24.56
N GLY A 624 -0.32 -14.17 24.48
CA GLY A 624 0.76 -15.14 24.53
C GLY A 624 2.14 -14.53 24.52
N THR A 625 3.14 -15.40 24.69
CA THR A 625 4.55 -15.07 24.51
C THR A 625 5.09 -15.66 23.22
N ILE A 626 6.02 -14.95 22.61
CA ILE A 626 6.85 -15.39 21.50
C ILE A 626 8.30 -15.40 21.97
N ALA A 627 9.00 -16.50 21.73
CA ALA A 627 10.44 -16.59 21.91
C ALA A 627 11.10 -17.04 20.61
N GLU A 628 12.06 -16.26 20.14
CA GLU A 628 12.76 -16.46 18.87
C GLU A 628 14.23 -16.08 19.02
N ASP A 629 15.16 -17.01 18.83
CA ASP A 629 16.59 -16.79 19.03
C ASP A 629 16.92 -16.13 20.39
N ASN A 630 17.27 -14.85 20.38
CA ASN A 630 17.52 -14.01 21.55
C ASN A 630 16.48 -12.91 21.73
N LYS A 631 15.34 -12.97 21.05
CA LYS A 631 14.22 -12.02 21.16
C LYS A 631 13.06 -12.70 21.88
N GLU A 632 12.47 -11.97 22.81
CA GLU A 632 11.30 -12.41 23.57
C GLU A 632 10.26 -11.30 23.52
N ALA A 633 9.00 -11.67 23.32
CA ALA A 633 7.88 -10.75 23.37
C ALA A 633 6.72 -11.35 24.14
N ILE A 634 5.96 -10.49 24.81
CA ILE A 634 4.65 -10.79 25.37
C ILE A 634 3.64 -9.83 24.77
N SER A 635 2.49 -10.36 24.36
CA SER A 635 1.35 -9.55 23.98
C SER A 635 0.10 -10.04 24.68
N LEU A 636 -0.65 -9.10 25.24
CA LEU A 636 -1.85 -9.35 26.02
C LEU A 636 -2.94 -8.37 25.62
N VAL A 637 -4.18 -8.85 25.67
CA VAL A 637 -5.39 -8.09 25.42
C VAL A 637 -6.42 -8.35 26.52
N LYS A 638 -7.13 -7.32 26.94
CA LYS A 638 -8.23 -7.35 27.91
C LYS A 638 -9.25 -6.24 27.63
N TYR A 639 -10.39 -6.30 28.30
CA TYR A 639 -11.55 -5.43 28.00
C TYR A 639 -11.99 -4.51 29.15
N ASN A 640 -11.26 -4.54 30.26
CA ASN A 640 -11.49 -3.69 31.41
C ASN A 640 -10.18 -2.98 31.77
N SER A 641 -10.25 -1.99 32.65
CA SER A 641 -9.10 -1.23 33.12
C SER A 641 -8.53 -1.78 34.43
N ASP A 642 -8.85 -3.02 34.81
CA ASP A 642 -8.34 -3.60 36.05
C ASP A 642 -6.85 -3.91 35.88
N LEU A 643 -6.05 -3.67 36.93
CA LEU A 643 -4.63 -4.02 36.93
C LEU A 643 -4.48 -5.55 36.83
N VAL A 644 -3.76 -6.01 35.81
CA VAL A 644 -3.42 -7.42 35.62
C VAL A 644 -1.93 -7.62 35.85
N THR A 645 -1.55 -8.66 36.58
CA THR A 645 -0.16 -9.05 36.79
C THR A 645 0.10 -10.43 36.19
N THR A 646 1.23 -10.60 35.52
CA THR A 646 1.66 -11.88 34.93
C THR A 646 3.17 -12.08 34.98
N ASP A 647 3.62 -13.32 34.83
CA ASP A 647 5.02 -13.64 34.60
C ASP A 647 5.34 -13.55 33.10
N PHE A 648 6.32 -12.72 32.75
CA PHE A 648 6.94 -12.68 31.43
C PHE A 648 8.35 -13.28 31.52
N LEU A 649 8.42 -14.61 31.39
CA LEU A 649 9.66 -15.38 31.35
C LEU A 649 10.56 -15.09 32.57
N GLY A 650 9.96 -15.18 33.76
CA GLY A 650 10.63 -15.01 35.05
C GLY A 650 10.67 -13.58 35.59
N VAL A 651 9.95 -12.63 34.96
CA VAL A 651 9.84 -11.24 35.41
C VAL A 651 8.38 -10.87 35.57
N ASP A 652 8.05 -10.26 36.72
CA ASP A 652 6.69 -9.78 36.99
C ASP A 652 6.39 -8.54 36.14
N VAL A 653 5.25 -8.57 35.45
CA VAL A 653 4.74 -7.47 34.63
C VAL A 653 3.34 -7.13 35.10
N ALA A 654 3.02 -5.85 35.28
CA ALA A 654 1.66 -5.40 35.53
C ALA A 654 1.25 -4.26 34.59
N PHE A 655 -0.04 -4.21 34.22
CA PHE A 655 -0.58 -3.14 33.37
C PHE A 655 -2.10 -2.99 33.55
N ASP A 656 -2.62 -1.80 33.24
CA ASP A 656 -4.05 -1.47 33.34
C ASP A 656 -4.73 -1.19 31.99
N GLY A 657 -3.99 -1.07 30.89
CA GLY A 657 -4.52 -0.80 29.54
C GLY A 657 -5.25 -1.98 28.88
N TYR A 658 -5.90 -1.74 27.74
CA TYR A 658 -6.68 -2.75 27.01
C TYR A 658 -5.83 -3.69 26.16
N ALA A 659 -4.64 -3.25 25.76
CA ALA A 659 -3.64 -4.11 25.14
C ALA A 659 -2.25 -3.73 25.64
N LEU A 660 -1.38 -4.72 25.77
CA LEU A 660 0.02 -4.56 26.14
C LEU A 660 0.88 -5.35 25.17
N ASN A 661 1.91 -4.73 24.61
CA ASN A 661 3.00 -5.42 23.93
C ASN A 661 4.32 -5.01 24.60
N ILE A 662 5.12 -5.99 24.98
CA ILE A 662 6.48 -5.77 25.49
C ILE A 662 7.42 -6.68 24.71
N SER A 663 8.57 -6.16 24.28
CA SER A 663 9.64 -7.00 23.73
C SER A 663 11.03 -6.62 24.22
N ARG A 664 11.89 -7.63 24.31
CA ARG A 664 13.24 -7.54 24.87
C ARG A 664 14.20 -8.47 24.14
N LEU A 665 15.50 -8.21 24.29
CA LEU A 665 16.52 -9.22 24.08
C LEU A 665 16.60 -10.14 25.31
N ASN A 666 16.90 -11.42 25.12
CA ASN A 666 16.92 -12.44 26.16
C ASN A 666 17.91 -12.07 27.26
N GLY A 667 17.39 -11.95 28.49
CA GLY A 667 18.16 -11.56 29.67
C GLY A 667 18.48 -10.07 29.77
N GLU A 668 17.91 -9.24 28.89
CA GLU A 668 18.02 -7.79 28.93
C GLU A 668 16.72 -7.13 29.41
N ILE A 669 16.80 -5.85 29.77
CA ILE A 669 15.64 -5.04 30.09
C ILE A 669 14.83 -4.82 28.79
N PRO A 670 13.49 -4.80 28.83
CA PRO A 670 12.71 -4.53 27.64
C PRO A 670 13.04 -3.18 27.04
N SER A 671 13.09 -3.17 25.71
CA SER A 671 13.35 -1.98 24.92
C SER A 671 12.08 -1.44 24.31
N VAL A 672 11.09 -2.27 23.98
CA VAL A 672 9.85 -1.80 23.35
C VAL A 672 8.64 -2.11 24.21
N PHE A 673 7.80 -1.09 24.37
CA PHE A 673 6.52 -1.11 25.08
C PHE A 673 5.46 -0.49 24.18
N PHE A 674 4.29 -1.12 24.13
CA PHE A 674 3.07 -0.48 23.67
C PHE A 674 1.94 -0.80 24.64
N LEU A 675 1.26 0.23 25.10
CA LEU A 675 0.07 0.13 25.95
C LEU A 675 -1.06 0.87 25.25
N LYS A 676 -2.17 0.17 25.00
CA LYS A 676 -3.40 0.75 24.46
C LYS A 676 -4.31 1.18 25.59
N ASP A 677 -4.81 2.41 25.53
CA ASP A 677 -5.79 2.96 26.48
C ASP A 677 -5.48 2.59 27.94
N GLY A 678 -4.27 2.89 28.40
CA GLY A 678 -3.85 2.63 29.78
C GLY A 678 -3.10 3.79 30.41
N GLN A 679 -2.77 3.64 31.69
CA GLN A 679 -1.98 4.59 32.46
C GLN A 679 -0.68 3.99 32.96
N ASP A 680 -0.67 2.71 33.35
CA ASP A 680 0.43 2.13 34.10
C ASP A 680 0.99 0.90 33.41
N VAL A 681 2.33 0.84 33.34
CA VAL A 681 3.09 -0.37 33.01
C VAL A 681 4.20 -0.54 34.05
N ASP A 682 4.10 -1.62 34.82
CA ASP A 682 5.11 -2.03 35.79
C ASP A 682 5.91 -3.21 35.22
N TYR A 683 7.23 -3.16 35.41
CA TYR A 683 8.14 -4.22 35.01
C TYR A 683 9.17 -4.46 36.11
N ASP A 684 9.18 -5.67 36.68
CA ASP A 684 10.07 -6.05 37.79
C ASP A 684 9.97 -5.11 39.01
N ASP A 685 8.74 -4.81 39.45
CA ASP A 685 8.41 -3.85 40.53
C ASP A 685 8.88 -2.39 40.27
N VAL A 686 9.15 -2.04 39.00
CA VAL A 686 9.48 -0.68 38.58
C VAL A 686 8.40 -0.14 37.66
N ASP A 687 7.79 0.98 38.06
CA ASP A 687 6.87 1.76 37.23
C ASP A 687 7.66 2.31 36.02
N ILE A 688 7.52 1.68 34.86
CA ILE A 688 8.22 2.08 33.63
C ILE A 688 7.51 3.26 32.99
N ILE A 689 6.18 3.20 32.95
CA ILE A 689 5.28 4.21 32.41
C ILE A 689 4.17 4.45 33.43
N THR A 690 3.96 5.72 33.79
CA THR A 690 2.75 6.17 34.50
C THR A 690 2.20 7.43 33.86
N CYS A 691 0.99 7.38 33.33
CA CYS A 691 0.29 8.49 32.71
C CYS A 691 -0.72 9.11 33.67
N SER A 692 -0.94 10.42 33.56
CA SER A 692 -1.94 11.13 34.37
C SER A 692 -3.39 10.88 33.93
N ASP A 693 -3.57 10.34 32.72
CA ASP A 693 -4.84 10.01 32.09
C ASP A 693 -4.62 8.85 31.11
N THR A 694 -5.69 8.21 30.67
CA THR A 694 -5.65 7.10 29.72
C THR A 694 -5.15 7.56 28.35
N THR A 695 -4.18 6.83 27.79
CA THR A 695 -3.62 7.10 26.46
C THR A 695 -3.12 5.83 25.78
N ASN A 696 -2.96 5.87 24.46
CA ASN A 696 -2.07 4.92 23.79
C ASN A 696 -0.64 5.42 23.94
N ILE A 697 0.28 4.56 24.35
CA ILE A 697 1.69 4.90 24.44
C ILE A 697 2.53 3.83 23.77
N SER A 698 3.34 4.24 22.82
CA SER A 698 4.35 3.43 22.15
C SER A 698 5.71 3.98 22.52
N LEU A 699 6.61 3.14 23.03
CA LEU A 699 7.93 3.56 23.53
C LEU A 699 8.98 2.52 23.17
N ASN A 700 10.04 2.96 22.51
CA ASN A 700 11.27 2.21 22.31
C ASN A 700 12.42 2.91 23.03
N ILE A 701 13.19 2.14 23.79
CA ILE A 701 14.31 2.62 24.58
C ILE A 701 15.58 1.92 24.10
N GLU A 702 16.41 2.70 23.41
CA GLU A 702 17.73 2.32 22.97
C GLU A 702 18.78 2.73 24.02
N THR A 703 20.06 2.52 23.70
CA THR A 703 21.16 2.75 24.66
C THR A 703 21.25 4.21 25.13
N ASP A 704 21.08 5.16 24.21
CA ASP A 704 21.23 6.59 24.41
C ASP A 704 20.00 7.41 24.02
N LEU A 705 18.94 6.77 23.54
CA LEU A 705 17.76 7.43 23.01
C LEU A 705 16.49 6.63 23.29
N ALA A 706 15.47 7.27 23.82
CA ALA A 706 14.12 6.74 23.86
C ALA A 706 13.26 7.50 22.84
N LYS A 707 12.55 6.77 21.98
CA LYS A 707 11.61 7.31 21.01
C LYS A 707 10.23 6.81 21.33
N GLY A 708 9.23 7.65 21.21
CA GLY A 708 7.87 7.20 21.43
C GLY A 708 6.81 8.08 20.83
N TYR A 709 5.58 7.64 21.03
CA TYR A 709 4.35 8.27 20.62
C TYR A 709 3.35 8.17 21.77
N ILE A 710 2.55 9.21 21.94
CA ILE A 710 1.31 9.15 22.70
C ILE A 710 0.14 9.62 21.84
N SER A 711 -1.07 9.10 22.07
CA SER A 711 -2.25 9.47 21.28
C SER A 711 -3.09 10.60 21.88
N THR A 712 -2.88 10.93 23.15
CA THR A 712 -3.67 11.95 23.85
C THR A 712 -2.80 12.75 24.81
N GLY A 713 -3.10 14.05 24.93
CA GLY A 713 -2.38 14.95 25.81
C GLY A 713 -2.47 14.51 27.27
N CYS A 714 -1.34 14.10 27.84
CA CYS A 714 -1.23 13.70 29.23
C CYS A 714 0.15 14.06 29.81
N THR A 715 0.28 13.92 31.14
CA THR A 715 1.59 13.94 31.80
C THR A 715 2.05 12.51 32.01
N VAL A 716 3.20 12.18 31.44
CA VAL A 716 3.80 10.85 31.54
C VAL A 716 5.04 10.89 32.42
N GLN A 717 5.14 9.91 33.30
CA GLN A 717 6.34 9.60 34.04
C GLN A 717 7.04 8.42 33.36
N PHE A 718 8.30 8.63 32.98
CA PHE A 718 9.14 7.62 32.36
C PHE A 718 10.31 7.30 33.27
N PHE A 719 10.53 6.02 33.54
CA PHE A 719 11.79 5.61 34.12
C PHE A 719 12.90 5.76 33.06
N THR A 720 13.82 6.70 33.28
CA THR A 720 14.96 6.99 32.39
C THR A 720 16.31 6.71 33.06
N GLY A 721 16.31 6.40 34.36
CA GLY A 721 17.48 6.11 35.19
C GLY A 721 18.34 7.33 35.52
N ASN A 722 18.68 8.15 34.53
CA ASN A 722 19.46 9.38 34.65
C ASN A 722 18.67 10.59 34.11
N PRO A 723 18.98 11.83 34.55
CA PRO A 723 18.38 13.02 33.97
C PRO A 723 18.64 13.06 32.46
N PRO A 724 17.59 13.22 31.62
CA PRO A 724 17.78 13.28 30.19
C PRO A 724 18.54 14.55 29.81
N ALA A 725 19.42 14.43 28.80
CA ALA A 725 20.17 15.57 28.28
C ALA A 725 19.29 16.47 27.40
N ASN A 726 18.35 15.86 26.67
CA ASN A 726 17.37 16.53 25.84
C ASN A 726 16.03 15.79 25.87
N VAL A 727 14.93 16.55 25.75
CA VAL A 727 13.55 16.05 25.67
C VAL A 727 12.85 16.88 24.60
N THR A 728 12.38 16.23 23.55
CA THR A 728 11.58 16.85 22.46
C THR A 728 10.13 16.36 22.53
N GLY A 729 9.22 17.02 21.82
CA GLY A 729 7.78 16.72 21.85
C GLY A 729 7.04 17.24 23.10
N ALA A 730 7.64 17.13 24.28
CA ALA A 730 7.02 17.60 25.52
C ALA A 730 6.94 19.14 25.61
N THR A 731 5.78 19.66 26.03
CA THR A 731 5.57 21.11 26.26
C THR A 731 6.20 21.60 27.55
N SER A 732 6.33 20.71 28.53
CA SER A 732 7.14 20.92 29.73
C SER A 732 7.64 19.61 30.29
N TRP A 733 8.77 19.64 30.98
CA TRP A 733 9.29 18.47 31.68
C TRP A 733 10.08 18.84 32.93
N SER A 734 10.21 17.88 33.84
CA SER A 734 11.01 17.99 35.05
C SER A 734 11.61 16.64 35.43
N TYR A 735 12.72 16.67 36.15
CA TYR A 735 13.37 15.47 36.68
C TYR A 735 13.41 15.54 38.21
N PRO A 736 12.35 15.10 38.91
CA PRO A 736 12.24 15.22 40.36
C PRO A 736 13.26 14.36 41.12
N GLY A 737 13.89 13.39 40.45
CA GLY A 737 14.85 12.44 41.03
C GLY A 737 14.31 11.01 41.01
N GLY A 738 15.09 10.05 41.51
CA GLY A 738 14.66 8.65 41.59
C GLY A 738 14.67 7.88 40.27
N GLY A 739 15.31 8.40 39.22
CA GLY A 739 15.33 7.75 37.91
C GLY A 739 14.22 8.20 36.97
N VAL A 740 13.29 9.05 37.42
CA VAL A 740 12.04 9.33 36.71
C VAL A 740 12.04 10.71 36.06
N LEU A 741 11.74 10.75 34.76
CA LEU A 741 11.37 11.96 34.02
C LEU A 741 9.86 12.16 34.12
N THR A 742 9.40 13.37 34.38
CA THR A 742 7.98 13.75 34.23
C THR A 742 7.87 14.71 33.06
N ALA A 743 7.19 14.31 31.99
CA ALA A 743 6.99 15.10 30.77
C ALA A 743 5.49 15.30 30.51
N THR A 744 5.09 16.50 30.09
CA THR A 744 3.71 16.83 29.73
C THR A 744 3.62 17.08 28.24
N PHE A 745 2.58 16.53 27.64
CA PHE A 745 2.25 16.64 26.22
C PHE A 745 0.83 17.20 26.07
N GLU A 746 0.56 17.92 24.99
CA GLU A 746 -0.73 18.61 24.79
C GLU A 746 -1.74 17.79 23.99
N ASP A 747 -1.27 16.95 23.08
CA ASP A 747 -2.06 16.18 22.10
C ASP A 747 -1.30 14.90 21.69
N ASP A 748 -1.69 14.31 20.56
CA ASP A 748 -0.96 13.22 19.93
C ASP A 748 0.44 13.70 19.52
N THR A 749 1.48 13.06 20.03
CA THR A 749 2.83 13.60 19.95
C THR A 749 3.87 12.51 19.81
N TYR A 750 4.70 12.62 18.77
CA TYR A 750 5.99 11.95 18.68
C TYR A 750 7.03 12.65 19.57
N PHE A 751 7.80 11.88 20.32
CA PHE A 751 8.82 12.41 21.22
C PHE A 751 10.14 11.65 21.14
N GLU A 752 11.23 12.36 21.42
CA GLU A 752 12.56 11.79 21.60
C GLU A 752 13.17 12.28 22.92
N ILE A 753 13.75 11.36 23.69
CA ILE A 753 14.36 11.62 24.99
C ILE A 753 15.77 11.02 24.99
N GLU A 754 16.80 11.85 25.15
CA GLU A 754 18.16 11.34 25.31
C GLU A 754 18.32 10.68 26.68
N VAL A 755 18.62 9.38 26.72
CA VAL A 755 18.71 8.56 27.95
C VAL A 755 20.08 7.91 28.10
N VAL A 756 20.31 7.17 29.19
CA VAL A 756 21.49 6.30 29.35
C VAL A 756 21.02 4.94 29.87
N TRP A 757 20.46 4.12 28.98
CA TRP A 757 19.71 2.90 29.33
C TRP A 757 20.61 1.74 29.79
N SER A 758 21.79 1.60 29.16
CA SER A 758 22.73 0.49 29.43
C SER A 758 23.30 0.40 30.86
N LEU A 759 23.00 1.37 31.72
CA LEU A 759 23.46 1.44 33.12
C LEU A 759 22.37 1.08 34.15
N ILE A 760 21.16 0.74 33.69
CA ILE A 760 20.02 0.46 34.56
C ILE A 760 20.05 -1.02 34.98
N ASN A 761 19.82 -1.28 36.27
CA ASN A 761 19.66 -2.62 36.82
C ASN A 761 18.37 -2.60 37.65
N LEU A 762 17.33 -3.29 37.21
CA LEU A 762 15.96 -3.16 37.75
C LEU A 762 15.73 -3.92 39.07
N SER A 763 16.72 -4.67 39.58
CA SER A 763 16.52 -5.40 40.84
C SER A 763 16.39 -4.47 42.04
N SER A 764 15.21 -4.48 42.65
CA SER A 764 14.80 -3.76 43.85
C SER A 764 15.73 -4.01 45.06
N GLU A 765 16.51 -2.99 45.42
CA GLU A 765 16.74 -2.53 46.81
C GLU A 765 17.71 -1.34 46.79
N ASN A 766 17.27 -0.21 47.36
CA ASN A 766 18.06 0.97 47.67
C ASN A 766 19.53 0.66 48.02
N ASN A 767 20.40 0.75 47.01
CA ASN A 767 21.81 0.99 47.20
C ASN A 767 22.31 1.74 45.97
N VAL A 768 22.95 2.88 46.22
CA VAL A 768 23.84 3.53 45.27
C VAL A 768 24.72 2.44 44.64
N VAL A 769 24.45 2.08 43.38
CA VAL A 769 25.27 1.09 42.69
C VAL A 769 26.61 1.75 42.43
N SER A 770 27.60 1.34 43.22
CA SER A 770 29.00 1.45 42.82
C SER A 770 29.12 0.78 41.46
N SER A 771 29.32 1.56 40.40
CA SER A 771 29.65 1.04 39.06
C SER A 771 30.73 -0.02 39.18
N LEU A 772 30.62 -1.14 38.46
CA LEU A 772 31.73 -2.07 38.34
C LEU A 772 32.80 -1.42 37.43
N PRO A 773 34.10 -1.60 37.69
CA PRO A 773 35.11 -1.10 36.77
C PRO A 773 34.89 -1.66 35.35
N MET A 774 34.98 -0.81 34.33
CA MET A 774 34.87 -1.23 32.92
C MET A 774 36.10 -0.81 32.13
N LEU A 775 36.62 -1.72 31.30
CA LEU A 775 37.75 -1.47 30.40
C LEU A 775 37.28 -1.48 28.94
N TYR A 776 37.35 -0.33 28.29
CA TYR A 776 36.94 -0.14 26.91
C TYR A 776 38.03 -0.52 25.91
N GLN A 777 37.63 -0.70 24.65
CA GLN A 777 38.55 -0.88 23.53
C GLN A 777 39.35 0.41 23.29
N ASN A 778 40.66 0.29 23.09
CA ASN A 778 41.52 1.45 22.82
C ASN A 778 41.16 2.08 21.46
N TYR A 779 41.22 3.41 21.36
CA TYR A 779 40.95 4.12 20.11
C TYR A 779 42.04 5.18 19.82
N PRO A 780 42.56 5.24 18.57
CA PRO A 780 42.28 4.32 17.46
C PRO A 780 42.83 2.90 17.72
N ASN A 781 42.33 1.89 16.99
CA ASN A 781 42.89 0.53 16.93
C ASN A 781 42.61 -0.11 15.55
N PRO A 782 43.62 -0.32 14.67
CA PRO A 782 45.04 -0.11 14.90
C PRO A 782 45.43 1.36 15.13
N PHE A 783 46.55 1.62 15.79
CA PHE A 783 47.03 2.98 16.12
C PHE A 783 48.48 3.23 15.71
N ASN A 784 48.85 4.51 15.51
CA ASN A 784 50.23 4.95 15.19
C ASN A 784 50.51 6.39 15.68
N PRO A 785 51.49 6.63 16.57
CA PRO A 785 52.04 5.72 17.58
C PRO A 785 51.23 5.79 18.90
N GLU A 786 50.18 6.61 18.97
CA GLU A 786 49.42 6.90 20.19
C GLU A 786 47.98 6.35 20.12
N THR A 787 47.49 5.84 21.24
CA THR A 787 46.10 5.41 21.43
C THR A 787 45.62 5.77 22.82
N ILE A 788 44.32 6.00 22.95
CA ILE A 788 43.65 6.26 24.23
C ILE A 788 43.03 4.96 24.71
N ILE A 789 43.37 4.56 25.94
CA ILE A 789 42.72 3.45 26.65
C ILE A 789 41.75 4.07 27.65
N SER A 790 40.46 4.03 27.33
CA SER A 790 39.40 4.53 28.21
C SER A 790 38.92 3.44 29.17
N PHE A 791 38.49 3.86 30.35
CA PHE A 791 37.96 2.98 31.39
C PHE A 791 37.03 3.77 32.34
N GLU A 792 36.13 3.05 32.98
CA GLU A 792 35.30 3.57 34.08
C GLU A 792 35.71 2.95 35.40
N MET A 793 35.68 3.76 36.45
CA MET A 793 36.16 3.41 37.78
C MET A 793 35.23 3.99 38.86
N PRO A 794 34.62 3.16 39.72
CA PRO A 794 33.89 3.66 40.89
C PRO A 794 34.83 4.31 41.92
N PHE A 795 34.25 5.12 42.81
CA PHE A 795 34.97 5.74 43.93
C PHE A 795 35.45 4.67 44.94
N ASN A 796 36.68 4.82 45.44
CA ASN A 796 37.31 4.02 46.52
C ASN A 796 37.90 2.63 46.18
N ILE A 797 38.34 2.38 44.94
CA ILE A 797 39.15 1.19 44.64
C ILE A 797 40.61 1.41 45.04
N GLU A 798 41.16 0.51 45.87
CA GLU A 798 42.57 0.55 46.24
C GLU A 798 43.48 0.08 45.08
N ASN A 799 44.44 0.93 44.72
CA ASN A 799 45.54 0.66 43.79
C ASN A 799 45.17 0.11 42.39
N PRO A 800 44.23 0.71 41.65
CA PRO A 800 43.92 0.28 40.30
C PRO A 800 45.09 0.52 39.34
N VAL A 801 45.35 -0.43 38.44
CA VAL A 801 46.43 -0.37 37.45
C VAL A 801 45.98 -0.83 36.07
N ILE A 802 46.59 -0.28 35.03
CA ILE A 802 46.55 -0.82 33.66
C ILE A 802 47.97 -1.23 33.26
N GLU A 803 48.13 -2.47 32.83
CA GLU A 803 49.39 -3.06 32.40
C GLU A 803 49.32 -3.46 30.93
N ILE A 804 50.38 -3.18 30.18
CA ILE A 804 50.50 -3.51 28.75
C ILE A 804 51.48 -4.66 28.59
N TYR A 805 51.14 -5.64 27.76
CA TYR A 805 51.88 -6.88 27.51
C TYR A 805 52.08 -7.10 26.01
N ASN A 806 53.20 -7.70 25.62
CA ASN A 806 53.39 -8.20 24.26
C ASN A 806 52.82 -9.63 24.09
N ILE A 807 52.88 -10.17 22.88
CA ILE A 807 52.40 -11.55 22.57
C ILE A 807 53.13 -12.66 23.33
N LYS A 808 54.31 -12.40 23.91
CA LYS A 808 55.04 -13.37 24.75
C LYS A 808 54.61 -13.31 26.22
N GLY A 809 53.69 -12.41 26.58
CA GLY A 809 53.30 -12.14 27.95
C GLY A 809 54.32 -11.32 28.75
N GLU A 810 55.30 -10.70 28.08
CA GLU A 810 56.25 -9.80 28.74
C GLU A 810 55.58 -8.44 28.98
N LYS A 811 55.64 -7.95 30.23
CA LYS A 811 55.10 -6.62 30.58
C LYS A 811 55.96 -5.53 29.95
N ILE A 812 55.29 -4.63 29.23
CA ILE A 812 55.86 -3.53 28.46
C ILE A 812 55.77 -2.21 29.22
N LYS A 813 54.60 -1.91 29.79
CA LYS A 813 54.35 -0.64 30.50
C LYS A 813 53.27 -0.81 31.56
N GLN A 814 53.33 -0.03 32.64
CA GLN A 814 52.29 0.00 33.67
C GLN A 814 51.86 1.44 33.99
N TYR A 815 50.56 1.65 34.15
CA TYR A 815 49.94 2.90 34.57
C TYR A 815 49.23 2.68 35.90
N SER A 816 49.57 3.48 36.92
CA SER A 816 48.76 3.61 38.13
C SER A 816 47.60 4.55 37.83
N ILE A 817 46.39 4.13 38.15
CA ILE A 817 45.18 4.91 37.93
C ILE A 817 44.85 5.68 39.21
N PHE A 818 44.60 6.98 39.08
CA PHE A 818 44.21 7.88 40.17
C PHE A 818 42.70 8.17 40.11
N ASN A 819 42.12 8.55 41.26
CA ASN A 819 40.71 8.94 41.33
C ASN A 819 40.38 10.05 40.31
N ASN A 820 39.23 9.92 39.62
CA ASN A 820 38.74 10.80 38.55
C ASN A 820 39.48 10.71 37.21
N GLN A 821 40.33 9.70 36.98
CA GLN A 821 40.81 9.38 35.64
C GLN A 821 39.82 8.43 34.95
N SER A 822 39.49 8.72 33.69
CA SER A 822 38.66 7.86 32.83
C SER A 822 39.40 7.36 31.59
N SER A 823 40.68 7.72 31.43
CA SER A 823 41.52 7.24 30.34
C SER A 823 43.01 7.40 30.62
N ILE A 824 43.83 6.67 29.88
CA ILE A 824 45.29 6.86 29.76
C ILE A 824 45.70 6.87 28.28
N VAL A 825 46.83 7.51 27.98
CA VAL A 825 47.43 7.49 26.63
C VAL A 825 48.64 6.56 26.63
N TRP A 826 48.68 5.63 25.68
CA TRP A 826 49.89 4.86 25.38
C TRP A 826 50.49 5.26 24.04
N ASP A 827 51.78 5.56 24.05
CA ASP A 827 52.57 6.13 22.95
C ASP A 827 53.50 5.11 22.27
N GLY A 828 53.24 3.82 22.45
CA GLY A 828 54.05 2.75 21.86
C GLY A 828 55.48 2.69 22.42
N LYS A 829 55.70 3.09 23.68
CA LYS A 829 56.98 2.97 24.40
C LYS A 829 56.87 2.05 25.62
N ASP A 830 57.99 1.46 26.03
CA ASP A 830 58.13 0.68 27.27
C ASP A 830 58.38 1.57 28.51
N ASP A 831 58.47 0.97 29.70
CA ASP A 831 58.77 1.67 30.96
C ASP A 831 60.14 2.38 30.98
N MET A 832 61.07 2.03 30.07
CA MET A 832 62.36 2.73 29.87
C MET A 832 62.27 3.84 28.81
N ASN A 833 61.06 4.19 28.38
CA ASN A 833 60.78 5.19 27.36
C ASN A 833 61.38 4.84 25.98
N ARG A 834 61.58 3.53 25.70
CA ARG A 834 62.09 3.04 24.41
C ARG A 834 60.92 2.61 23.53
N PRO A 835 60.91 2.95 22.23
CA PRO A 835 59.84 2.53 21.34
C PRO A 835 59.78 1.00 21.17
N VAL A 836 58.57 0.43 21.20
CA VAL A 836 58.34 -1.01 20.94
C VAL A 836 58.05 -1.30 19.46
N ALA A 837 58.15 -2.56 19.01
CA ALA A 837 57.93 -2.91 17.59
C ALA A 837 56.44 -2.84 17.20
N SER A 838 56.13 -2.63 15.90
CA SER A 838 54.76 -2.82 15.39
C SER A 838 54.29 -4.24 15.67
N GLY A 839 53.01 -4.41 16.02
CA GLY A 839 52.46 -5.73 16.33
C GLY A 839 51.28 -5.69 17.30
N ILE A 840 50.88 -6.89 17.73
CA ILE A 840 49.77 -7.08 18.67
C ILE A 840 50.28 -6.91 20.10
N TYR A 841 49.54 -6.14 20.89
CA TYR A 841 49.73 -5.99 22.33
C TYR A 841 48.41 -6.25 23.05
N PHE A 842 48.49 -6.56 24.34
CA PHE A 842 47.34 -6.70 25.20
C PHE A 842 47.47 -5.70 26.34
N TYR A 843 46.38 -5.07 26.74
CA TYR A 843 46.35 -4.27 27.96
C TYR A 843 45.33 -4.86 28.93
N LYS A 844 45.72 -4.92 30.19
CA LYS A 844 44.97 -5.53 31.28
C LYS A 844 44.74 -4.51 32.37
N MET A 845 43.50 -4.35 32.78
CA MET A 845 43.12 -3.58 33.96
C MET A 845 43.01 -4.50 35.17
N GLN A 846 43.51 -4.04 36.31
CA GLN A 846 43.33 -4.69 37.60
C GLN A 846 42.86 -3.67 38.63
N ALA A 847 41.66 -3.88 39.18
CA ALA A 847 40.98 -2.95 40.07
C ALA A 847 40.24 -3.74 41.17
N GLY A 848 40.86 -3.91 42.34
CA GLY A 848 40.34 -4.78 43.40
C GLY A 848 40.19 -6.24 42.93
N LYS A 849 38.96 -6.77 42.91
CA LYS A 849 38.64 -8.11 42.38
C LYS A 849 38.43 -8.13 40.85
N TYR A 850 38.29 -6.96 40.21
CA TYR A 850 38.07 -6.86 38.77
C TYR A 850 39.38 -7.05 37.99
N SER A 851 39.32 -7.83 36.91
CA SER A 851 40.41 -8.03 35.96
C SER A 851 39.84 -8.19 34.55
N SER A 852 40.19 -7.29 33.64
CA SER A 852 39.77 -7.35 32.22
C SER A 852 40.98 -7.13 31.30
N THR A 853 41.00 -7.82 30.16
CA THR A 853 42.10 -7.74 29.18
C THR A 853 41.53 -7.51 27.78
N ARG A 854 42.15 -6.59 27.04
CA ARG A 854 41.77 -6.22 25.67
C ARG A 854 43.00 -6.25 24.76
N LYS A 855 42.77 -6.40 23.46
CA LYS A 855 43.82 -6.48 22.42
C LYS A 855 43.95 -5.15 21.70
N MET A 856 45.16 -4.73 21.38
CA MET A 856 45.45 -3.56 20.54
C MET A 856 46.53 -3.87 19.49
N VAL A 857 46.53 -3.10 18.40
CA VAL A 857 47.44 -3.28 17.27
C VAL A 857 48.20 -1.97 17.03
N LEU A 858 49.50 -1.97 17.32
CA LEU A 858 50.39 -0.87 16.99
C LEU A 858 50.90 -1.04 15.55
N MET A 859 50.62 -0.05 14.70
CA MET A 859 51.26 0.11 13.40
C MET A 859 52.24 1.28 13.48
N LYS A 860 53.46 1.12 12.99
CA LYS A 860 54.43 2.21 12.86
C LYS A 860 54.63 2.57 11.41
#